data_AF-A0A1A8BB96-F1
#
_entry.id   AF-A0A1A8BB96-F1
#
_cell.length_a   1.000
_cell.length_b   1.000
_cell.length_c   1.000
_cell.angle_alpha   90.00
_cell.angle_beta   90.00
_cell.angle_gamma   90.00
#
_symmetry.space_group_name_H-M   'P 1'
#
loop_
_entity.id
_entity.type
_entity.pdbx_description
1 polymer ?
#
loop_
_entity_poly.entity_id
_entity_poly.type
_entity_poly.pdbx_seq_one_letter_code
_entity_poly.pdbx_strand_id
1 'polypeptide(L)'
;MVMKKMPNRLARLLFKDHRTTVLQVTPTLLMRFGPRILQQDVLSSSSSVRVLALGGEACPPPALLSSWRHEDNKTCIYNIYGVTEVSCWACCYKIPESLLLSINPPSSVPLGAPLMETVVEVRDEHGCIVSEGEGQVFIGGEDRVCLLDGEDTAVPGTKRATGDWVTVKDNQLYYLGRRDRIIKRNGKRLNLDSLQQLILGLPQVQACAVGLYEGLRLLAFVVSSAAGDQMAASAFPSGSAQPDADVTSLILKQLSLLLPSHSVPDALVLVPELSLTPHGKVDMEALMRTYSRQRGLRFSQAGDLKETLLTGWQEALGLPGDVSIDEQSNFLFAGGDSLKALHLCEDILSSMGVSSSNLLEIILDGTFSDVLHHLARLVPPEESSTSIAKSKKRPASPPTGIIGKRAHKSTELEEEEKPGFKVVRRASEVMEVNTRKADRTETLQVFGGKDLSRAANVSLSLSWSSDTGRCVDASPAIVLRDSQRSDVPKAVVLIGSHSHRVQALDLVSGNLLWERVLGDRIEASAAVSRCGSLVVVGCYDGGVYFLCSDSGETRWLFKTGNAVKSSPAVDPVSGLVVVGSHDGHVYALNPQLQLCVWKHHCGGGAVFSSPHLLATHRRLYAASLGGQLLCLDLDSGHVVWSYCRDTPFFSSPNSSCGHVVIGSVDGNICCLRDTGELLWQFLTEGPVFSSPCFVPEQQTLLCGSHDGRLYCLNCADGSLVWTFQTTGKVYSTPCVFDGFAAGQKGVLVGVASTDGTIWILDVRDGQIVTSHTLPGEVFSSPVVWGNVLVIGCRNDYVYGLNLKSEPKDV
;
A
#
# COMPACT_ATOMS: atom_id res chain seq x y z
N MET A 1 -16.37 -25.42 25.52
CA MET A 1 -15.34 -24.36 25.38
C MET A 1 -14.44 -24.21 26.61
N VAL A 2 -14.98 -24.11 27.82
CA VAL A 2 -14.19 -23.85 29.05
C VAL A 2 -13.13 -24.92 29.36
N MET A 3 -13.43 -26.21 29.12
CA MET A 3 -12.49 -27.31 29.40
C MET A 3 -11.17 -27.25 28.60
N LYS A 4 -11.16 -26.70 27.38
CA LYS A 4 -9.93 -26.52 26.58
C LYS A 4 -8.96 -25.50 27.21
N LYS A 5 -9.44 -24.65 28.12
CA LYS A 5 -8.64 -23.67 28.86
C LYS A 5 -8.07 -24.22 30.17
N MET A 6 -8.31 -25.49 30.50
CA MET A 6 -7.87 -26.14 31.74
C MET A 6 -7.01 -27.38 31.44
N PRO A 7 -5.73 -27.22 31.04
CA PRO A 7 -4.90 -28.28 30.48
C PRO A 7 -4.77 -29.51 31.39
N ASN A 8 -4.53 -29.32 32.69
CA ASN A 8 -4.39 -30.44 33.64
C ASN A 8 -5.67 -31.27 33.79
N ARG A 9 -6.84 -30.58 33.81
CA ARG A 9 -8.14 -31.24 33.93
C ARG A 9 -8.49 -31.98 32.64
N LEU A 10 -8.18 -31.38 31.49
CA LEU A 10 -8.36 -32.00 30.19
C LEU A 10 -7.45 -33.23 30.02
N ALA A 11 -6.18 -33.16 30.41
CA ALA A 11 -5.25 -34.28 30.36
C ALA A 11 -5.71 -35.46 31.23
N ARG A 12 -6.13 -35.19 32.48
CA ARG A 12 -6.70 -36.24 33.35
C ARG A 12 -7.91 -36.89 32.70
N LEU A 13 -8.86 -36.09 32.20
CA LEU A 13 -10.07 -36.59 31.56
C LEU A 13 -9.73 -37.48 30.35
N LEU A 14 -8.88 -37.00 29.44
CA LEU A 14 -8.54 -37.71 28.21
C LEU A 14 -7.73 -38.99 28.45
N PHE A 15 -6.68 -38.92 29.28
CA PHE A 15 -5.67 -39.98 29.35
C PHE A 15 -5.82 -40.90 30.56
N LYS A 16 -6.39 -40.41 31.67
CA LYS A 16 -6.60 -41.22 32.89
C LYS A 16 -8.02 -41.78 32.95
N ASP A 17 -9.02 -40.92 32.80
CA ASP A 17 -10.42 -41.31 33.00
C ASP A 17 -10.97 -42.06 31.77
N HIS A 18 -10.74 -41.53 30.57
CA HIS A 18 -11.25 -42.11 29.31
C HIS A 18 -10.25 -42.99 28.54
N ARG A 19 -8.97 -43.00 28.93
CA ARG A 19 -7.90 -43.80 28.29
C ARG A 19 -7.91 -43.68 26.76
N THR A 20 -7.86 -42.44 26.28
CA THR A 20 -7.92 -42.10 24.84
C THR A 20 -6.90 -42.90 24.04
N THR A 21 -7.35 -43.61 22.99
CA THR A 21 -6.45 -44.42 22.15
C THR A 21 -6.04 -43.78 20.83
N VAL A 22 -6.79 -42.77 20.37
CA VAL A 22 -6.49 -41.98 19.16
C VAL A 22 -6.74 -40.52 19.49
N LEU A 23 -5.75 -39.68 19.27
CA LEU A 23 -5.83 -38.24 19.50
C LEU A 23 -5.42 -37.48 18.24
N GLN A 24 -6.35 -36.68 17.69
CA GLN A 24 -6.05 -35.67 16.69
C GLN A 24 -6.06 -34.30 17.37
N VAL A 25 -4.98 -33.54 17.23
CA VAL A 25 -4.81 -32.27 17.95
C VAL A 25 -3.86 -31.33 17.21
N THR A 26 -4.02 -30.02 17.39
CA THR A 26 -3.03 -29.05 16.91
C THR A 26 -1.78 -29.12 17.80
N PRO A 27 -0.57 -28.93 17.23
CA PRO A 27 0.68 -28.85 18.00
C PRO A 27 0.58 -27.89 19.20
N THR A 28 0.06 -26.68 19.01
CA THR A 28 -0.01 -25.68 20.08
C THR A 28 -0.91 -26.11 21.24
N LEU A 29 -2.06 -26.74 20.94
CA LEU A 29 -2.96 -27.23 21.98
C LEU A 29 -2.35 -28.39 22.76
N LEU A 30 -1.59 -29.28 22.10
CA LEU A 30 -0.88 -30.37 22.77
C LEU A 30 0.21 -29.83 23.70
N MET A 31 0.97 -28.84 23.25
CA MET A 31 2.06 -28.22 24.02
C MET A 31 1.57 -27.52 25.30
N ARG A 32 0.29 -27.12 25.37
CA ARG A 32 -0.31 -26.55 26.59
C ARG A 32 -0.34 -27.50 27.78
N PHE A 33 -0.23 -28.82 27.59
CA PHE A 33 -0.08 -29.75 28.71
C PHE A 33 1.27 -29.62 29.40
N GLY A 34 2.28 -29.07 28.72
CA GLY A 34 3.64 -28.95 29.21
C GLY A 34 4.42 -30.28 29.18
N PRO A 35 5.75 -30.21 29.20
CA PRO A 35 6.63 -31.36 28.96
C PRO A 35 6.43 -32.50 29.96
N ARG A 36 6.18 -32.17 31.23
CA ARG A 36 5.97 -33.18 32.29
C ARG A 36 4.74 -34.05 32.04
N ILE A 37 3.59 -33.43 31.72
CA ILE A 37 2.34 -34.18 31.48
C ILE A 37 2.44 -34.94 30.16
N LEU A 38 3.07 -34.36 29.14
CA LEU A 38 3.33 -35.04 27.88
C LEU A 38 4.11 -36.34 28.11
N GLN A 39 5.20 -36.29 28.87
CA GLN A 39 6.04 -37.47 29.10
C GLN A 39 5.44 -38.48 30.11
N GLN A 40 4.74 -38.02 31.13
CA GLN A 40 4.22 -38.87 32.22
C GLN A 40 2.83 -39.45 31.95
N ASP A 41 1.97 -38.71 31.23
CA ASP A 41 0.57 -39.09 31.02
C ASP A 41 0.27 -39.38 29.53
N VAL A 42 0.65 -38.48 28.62
CA VAL A 42 0.22 -38.54 27.21
C VAL A 42 1.03 -39.55 26.39
N LEU A 43 2.35 -39.50 26.52
CA LEU A 43 3.34 -40.27 25.77
C LEU A 43 4.27 -41.04 26.72
N SER A 44 3.71 -41.56 27.82
CA SER A 44 4.41 -42.42 28.77
C SER A 44 4.57 -43.85 28.24
N SER A 45 5.37 -44.65 28.94
CA SER A 45 5.55 -46.08 28.66
C SER A 45 4.26 -46.89 28.77
N SER A 46 3.30 -46.44 29.60
CA SER A 46 2.00 -47.07 29.82
C SER A 46 0.84 -46.34 29.13
N SER A 47 1.12 -45.40 28.23
CA SER A 47 0.09 -44.63 27.53
C SER A 47 -0.86 -45.53 26.73
N SER A 48 -2.15 -45.21 26.80
CA SER A 48 -3.19 -45.85 25.98
C SER A 48 -3.27 -45.27 24.57
N VAL A 49 -2.60 -44.14 24.30
CA VAL A 49 -2.61 -43.47 22.99
C VAL A 49 -1.80 -44.29 22.01
N ARG A 50 -2.48 -44.92 21.05
CA ARG A 50 -1.85 -45.66 19.95
C ARG A 50 -1.51 -44.76 18.77
N VAL A 51 -2.33 -43.75 18.53
CA VAL A 51 -2.20 -42.82 17.40
C VAL A 51 -2.30 -41.38 17.90
N LEU A 52 -1.25 -40.60 17.63
CA LEU A 52 -1.24 -39.16 17.78
C LEU A 52 -1.13 -38.52 16.40
N ALA A 53 -2.17 -37.83 15.94
CA ALA A 53 -2.17 -37.13 14.67
C ALA A 53 -2.12 -35.61 14.89
N LEU A 54 -1.04 -34.99 14.43
CA LEU A 54 -0.79 -33.56 14.52
C LEU A 54 -1.15 -32.90 13.20
N GLY A 55 -2.00 -31.88 13.23
CA GLY A 55 -2.41 -31.19 12.02
C GLY A 55 -3.03 -29.82 12.26
N GLY A 56 -3.09 -29.03 11.19
CA GLY A 56 -3.69 -27.69 11.20
C GLY A 56 -2.73 -26.56 11.59
N GLU A 57 -1.49 -26.91 11.97
CA GLU A 57 -0.33 -26.03 12.16
C GLU A 57 0.93 -26.79 11.69
N ALA A 58 2.06 -26.10 11.52
CA ALA A 58 3.33 -26.73 11.16
C ALA A 58 3.73 -27.79 12.21
N CYS A 59 4.19 -28.96 11.73
CA CYS A 59 4.58 -30.05 12.59
C CYS A 59 5.86 -29.70 13.38
N PRO A 60 5.91 -29.94 14.70
CA PRO A 60 7.11 -29.73 15.50
C PRO A 60 8.31 -30.54 14.97
N PRO A 61 9.55 -30.02 15.10
CA PRO A 61 10.75 -30.76 14.73
C PRO A 61 10.85 -32.11 15.45
N PRO A 62 11.44 -33.16 14.85
CA PRO A 62 11.57 -34.47 15.48
C PRO A 62 12.29 -34.45 16.84
N ALA A 63 13.25 -33.56 17.02
CA ALA A 63 13.93 -33.37 18.31
C ALA A 63 12.95 -32.95 19.43
N LEU A 64 12.03 -32.03 19.13
CA LEU A 64 11.00 -31.59 20.07
C LEU A 64 9.99 -32.70 20.32
N LEU A 65 9.56 -33.43 19.28
CA LEU A 65 8.67 -34.59 19.42
C LEU A 65 9.28 -35.70 20.28
N SER A 66 10.58 -35.95 20.13
CA SER A 66 11.34 -36.90 20.95
C SER A 66 11.33 -36.48 22.42
N SER A 67 11.53 -35.19 22.71
CA SER A 67 11.51 -34.66 24.08
C SER A 67 10.18 -34.83 24.83
N TRP A 68 9.07 -35.02 24.11
CA TRP A 68 7.74 -35.23 24.71
C TRP A 68 7.49 -36.67 25.13
N ARG A 69 8.32 -37.62 24.67
CA ARG A 69 8.09 -39.06 24.82
C ARG A 69 8.94 -39.65 25.94
N HIS A 70 8.40 -40.67 26.57
CA HIS A 70 9.20 -41.62 27.33
C HIS A 70 9.89 -42.59 26.35
N GLU A 71 11.09 -43.08 26.69
CA GLU A 71 11.90 -43.97 25.82
C GLU A 71 11.12 -45.23 25.39
N ASP A 72 10.39 -45.86 26.32
CA ASP A 72 9.55 -47.04 26.04
C ASP A 72 8.17 -46.75 25.39
N ASN A 73 7.86 -45.51 25.02
CA ASN A 73 6.54 -45.17 24.48
C ASN A 73 6.35 -45.74 23.05
N LYS A 74 5.18 -46.33 22.77
CA LYS A 74 4.87 -46.99 21.49
C LYS A 74 3.85 -46.23 20.61
N THR A 75 3.55 -44.97 20.95
CA THR A 75 2.56 -44.18 20.22
C THR A 75 3.06 -43.87 18.81
N CYS A 76 2.26 -44.19 17.79
CA CYS A 76 2.55 -43.80 16.41
C CYS A 76 2.17 -42.32 16.21
N ILE A 77 3.14 -41.50 15.82
CA ILE A 77 2.92 -40.08 15.54
C ILE A 77 2.76 -39.86 14.03
N TYR A 78 1.72 -39.12 13.66
CA TYR A 78 1.42 -38.75 12.28
C TYR A 78 1.40 -37.23 12.15
N ASN A 79 2.03 -36.73 11.08
CA ASN A 79 1.77 -35.39 10.58
C ASN A 79 0.67 -35.47 9.53
N ILE A 80 -0.40 -34.71 9.68
CA ILE A 80 -1.51 -34.64 8.71
C ILE A 80 -1.66 -33.21 8.22
N TYR A 81 -1.79 -33.06 6.91
CA TYR A 81 -1.82 -31.77 6.24
C TYR A 81 -3.02 -31.66 5.31
N GLY A 82 -3.65 -30.50 5.28
CA GLY A 82 -4.75 -30.17 4.40
C GLY A 82 -5.42 -28.87 4.81
N VAL A 83 -6.26 -28.36 3.91
CA VAL A 83 -7.03 -27.13 4.10
C VAL A 83 -8.53 -27.45 4.12
N THR A 84 -9.33 -26.56 4.70
CA THR A 84 -10.79 -26.77 4.83
C THR A 84 -11.42 -26.89 3.45
N GLU A 85 -10.92 -26.09 2.52
CA GLU A 85 -11.33 -25.91 1.14
C GLU A 85 -11.17 -27.18 0.30
N VAL A 86 -10.42 -28.16 0.80
CA VAL A 86 -10.22 -29.46 0.14
C VAL A 86 -10.63 -30.62 1.04
N SER A 87 -11.60 -30.45 1.94
CA SER A 87 -12.10 -31.49 2.85
C SER A 87 -11.08 -31.96 3.90
N CYS A 88 -10.61 -31.03 4.73
CA CYS A 88 -9.84 -31.28 5.95
C CYS A 88 -8.39 -31.75 5.73
N TRP A 89 -8.15 -33.01 5.37
CA TRP A 89 -6.79 -33.57 5.25
C TRP A 89 -6.55 -34.14 3.85
N ALA A 90 -5.40 -33.81 3.27
CA ALA A 90 -4.97 -34.19 1.94
C ALA A 90 -3.72 -35.08 1.95
N CYS A 91 -2.81 -34.88 2.90
CA CYS A 91 -1.61 -35.70 3.07
C CYS A 91 -1.50 -36.27 4.47
N CYS A 92 -0.80 -37.40 4.57
CA CYS A 92 -0.47 -38.03 5.84
C CYS A 92 0.96 -38.58 5.81
N TYR A 93 1.75 -38.22 6.81
CA TYR A 93 3.10 -38.74 7.04
C TYR A 93 3.15 -39.46 8.38
N LYS A 94 3.44 -40.77 8.36
CA LYS A 94 3.79 -41.50 9.58
C LYS A 94 5.25 -41.19 9.91
N ILE A 95 5.49 -40.55 11.04
CA ILE A 95 6.85 -40.24 11.47
C ILE A 95 7.56 -41.55 11.86
N PRO A 96 8.67 -41.93 11.18
CA PRO A 96 9.38 -43.15 11.49
C PRO A 96 10.05 -43.07 12.87
N GLU A 97 10.10 -44.19 13.60
CA GLU A 97 10.77 -44.26 14.89
C GLU A 97 12.27 -43.89 14.78
N SER A 98 12.91 -44.27 13.68
CA SER A 98 14.31 -43.91 13.38
C SER A 98 14.53 -42.40 13.29
N LEU A 99 13.52 -41.61 12.91
CA LEU A 99 13.61 -40.15 12.85
C LEU A 99 13.54 -39.53 14.25
N LEU A 100 12.74 -40.12 15.14
CA LEU A 100 12.57 -39.67 16.53
C LEU A 100 13.77 -40.03 17.42
N LEU A 101 14.47 -41.12 17.08
CA LEU A 101 15.67 -41.59 17.78
C LEU A 101 16.99 -41.11 17.16
N SER A 102 16.93 -40.31 16.08
CA SER A 102 18.13 -39.79 15.42
C SER A 102 18.91 -38.83 16.31
N ILE A 103 20.24 -38.93 16.30
CA ILE A 103 21.15 -38.03 17.03
C ILE A 103 21.15 -36.63 16.39
N ASN A 104 20.96 -36.55 15.06
CA ASN A 104 20.86 -35.31 14.29
C ASN A 104 19.63 -35.38 13.38
N PRO A 105 18.41 -35.20 13.92
CA PRO A 105 17.21 -35.20 13.10
C PRO A 105 17.16 -33.96 12.19
N PRO A 106 16.46 -34.03 11.04
CA PRO A 106 16.19 -32.86 10.23
C PRO A 106 15.35 -31.85 11.02
N SER A 107 15.42 -30.58 10.62
CA SER A 107 14.71 -29.48 11.27
C SER A 107 13.19 -29.48 11.02
N SER A 108 12.69 -30.25 10.05
CA SER A 108 11.29 -30.27 9.64
C SER A 108 10.79 -31.69 9.32
N VAL A 109 9.46 -31.86 9.40
CA VAL A 109 8.76 -33.11 9.10
C VAL A 109 8.03 -32.97 7.76
N PRO A 110 8.14 -33.96 6.84
CA PRO A 110 7.38 -33.95 5.60
C PRO A 110 5.86 -33.91 5.79
N LEU A 111 5.15 -33.36 4.81
CA LEU A 111 3.68 -33.39 4.74
C LEU A 111 3.15 -34.80 4.45
N GLY A 112 3.97 -35.64 3.83
CA GLY A 112 3.67 -37.05 3.55
C GLY A 112 2.96 -37.29 2.23
N ALA A 113 2.46 -38.51 2.09
CA ALA A 113 1.83 -38.97 0.86
C ALA A 113 0.37 -38.48 0.77
N PRO A 114 -0.14 -38.21 -0.45
CA PRO A 114 -1.55 -37.92 -0.66
C PRO A 114 -2.46 -39.04 -0.15
N LEU A 115 -3.62 -38.69 0.39
CA LEU A 115 -4.68 -39.63 0.75
C LEU A 115 -5.35 -40.19 -0.52
N MET A 116 -6.19 -41.22 -0.35
CA MET A 116 -6.93 -41.82 -1.46
C MET A 116 -7.68 -40.74 -2.26
N GLU A 117 -7.73 -40.93 -3.58
CA GLU A 117 -8.42 -40.05 -4.53
C GLU A 117 -7.93 -38.59 -4.52
N THR A 118 -6.77 -38.33 -3.90
CA THR A 118 -6.20 -36.98 -3.75
C THR A 118 -4.96 -36.84 -4.62
N VAL A 119 -4.94 -35.80 -5.43
CA VAL A 119 -3.78 -35.36 -6.21
C VAL A 119 -3.22 -34.11 -5.57
N VAL A 120 -1.92 -34.14 -5.27
CA VAL A 120 -1.17 -33.01 -4.75
C VAL A 120 -0.09 -32.65 -5.76
N GLU A 121 -0.12 -31.42 -6.24
CA GLU A 121 0.87 -30.89 -7.17
C GLU A 121 1.59 -29.71 -6.54
N VAL A 122 2.88 -29.57 -6.84
CA VAL A 122 3.65 -28.38 -6.51
C VAL A 122 3.92 -27.65 -7.80
N ARG A 123 3.63 -26.35 -7.84
CA ARG A 123 3.86 -25.50 -9.00
C ARG A 123 4.71 -24.29 -8.65
N ASP A 124 5.61 -23.90 -9.53
CA ASP A 124 6.41 -22.69 -9.37
C ASP A 124 5.60 -21.43 -9.70
N GLU A 125 6.25 -20.27 -9.65
CA GLU A 125 5.62 -18.97 -9.93
C GLU A 125 5.16 -18.83 -11.40
N HIS A 126 5.68 -19.66 -12.31
CA HIS A 126 5.29 -19.71 -13.72
C HIS A 126 4.18 -20.75 -13.98
N GLY A 127 3.72 -21.45 -12.94
CA GLY A 127 2.70 -22.50 -13.03
C GLY A 127 3.21 -23.86 -13.51
N CYS A 128 4.53 -24.02 -13.64
CA CYS A 128 5.16 -25.29 -14.04
C CYS A 128 5.22 -26.25 -12.85
N ILE A 129 5.03 -27.55 -13.10
CA ILE A 129 5.12 -28.58 -12.05
C ILE A 129 6.58 -28.70 -11.56
N VAL A 130 6.77 -28.63 -10.25
CA VAL A 130 8.06 -28.74 -9.57
C VAL A 130 8.23 -30.15 -9.02
N SER A 131 9.20 -30.89 -9.54
CA SER A 131 9.57 -32.22 -9.05
C SER A 131 10.70 -32.19 -8.01
N GLU A 132 11.46 -31.10 -7.95
CA GLU A 132 12.52 -30.83 -6.97
C GLU A 132 12.67 -29.30 -6.83
N GLY A 133 12.77 -28.77 -5.61
CA GLY A 133 12.84 -27.32 -5.34
C GLY A 133 11.54 -26.71 -4.79
N GLU A 134 11.46 -25.38 -4.75
CA GLU A 134 10.36 -24.67 -4.08
C GLU A 134 9.14 -24.42 -4.98
N GLY A 135 7.93 -24.50 -4.41
CA GLY A 135 6.71 -24.11 -5.11
C GLY A 135 5.47 -24.11 -4.22
N GLN A 136 4.35 -23.66 -4.80
CA GLN A 136 3.05 -23.61 -4.17
C GLN A 136 2.31 -24.96 -4.30
N VAL A 137 1.65 -25.38 -3.23
CA VAL A 137 0.84 -26.61 -3.21
C VAL A 137 -0.53 -26.38 -3.82
N PHE A 138 -0.94 -27.31 -4.67
CA PHE A 138 -2.27 -27.41 -5.27
C PHE A 138 -2.86 -28.78 -4.92
N ILE A 139 -4.12 -28.81 -4.46
CA ILE A 139 -4.79 -30.04 -4.03
C ILE A 139 -6.11 -30.20 -4.76
N GLY A 140 -6.39 -31.42 -5.23
CA GLY A 140 -7.65 -31.78 -5.88
C GLY A 140 -7.70 -33.27 -6.15
N GLY A 141 -8.43 -33.66 -7.19
CA GLY A 141 -8.51 -35.04 -7.67
C GLY A 141 -9.57 -35.18 -8.75
N GLU A 142 -9.57 -36.33 -9.43
CA GLU A 142 -10.69 -36.70 -10.32
C GLU A 142 -11.96 -36.94 -9.48
N ASP A 143 -11.84 -37.75 -8.43
CA ASP A 143 -12.98 -38.15 -7.59
C ASP A 143 -13.16 -37.25 -6.35
N ARG A 144 -12.10 -36.54 -5.93
CA ARG A 144 -12.14 -35.62 -4.79
C ARG A 144 -12.61 -34.22 -5.22
N VAL A 145 -13.93 -34.04 -5.22
CA VAL A 145 -14.60 -32.79 -5.60
C VAL A 145 -14.96 -31.95 -4.37
N CYS A 146 -14.38 -30.75 -4.26
CA CYS A 146 -14.70 -29.78 -3.20
C CYS A 146 -15.25 -28.49 -3.82
N LEU A 147 -16.48 -28.14 -3.42
CA LEU A 147 -17.18 -26.93 -3.86
C LEU A 147 -16.92 -25.81 -2.86
N LEU A 148 -16.60 -24.60 -3.37
CA LEU A 148 -16.31 -23.40 -2.59
C LEU A 148 -17.27 -22.28 -2.97
N ASP A 149 -17.59 -21.39 -2.03
CA ASP A 149 -18.22 -20.08 -2.29
C ASP A 149 -19.41 -20.07 -3.28
N GLY A 150 -20.38 -20.97 -3.07
CA GLY A 150 -21.61 -21.01 -3.88
C GLY A 150 -21.45 -21.70 -5.24
N GLU A 151 -20.34 -22.40 -5.47
CA GLU A 151 -20.19 -23.29 -6.63
C GLU A 151 -21.16 -24.48 -6.55
N ASP A 152 -21.90 -24.71 -7.64
CA ASP A 152 -22.79 -25.86 -7.78
C ASP A 152 -22.08 -27.09 -8.37
N THR A 153 -20.97 -26.88 -9.10
CA THR A 153 -20.16 -27.95 -9.72
C THR A 153 -18.69 -27.53 -9.81
N ALA A 154 -17.77 -28.49 -9.69
CA ALA A 154 -16.35 -28.31 -10.03
C ALA A 154 -15.95 -29.35 -11.08
N VAL A 155 -15.13 -28.95 -12.05
CA VAL A 155 -14.67 -29.84 -13.12
C VAL A 155 -13.81 -30.95 -12.52
N PRO A 156 -14.03 -32.23 -12.85
CA PRO A 156 -13.14 -33.32 -12.44
C PRO A 156 -11.67 -33.01 -12.76
N GLY A 157 -10.77 -33.32 -11.83
CA GLY A 157 -9.35 -32.99 -11.95
C GLY A 157 -8.98 -31.56 -11.56
N THR A 158 -9.94 -30.72 -11.14
CA THR A 158 -9.66 -29.38 -10.61
C THR A 158 -8.78 -29.46 -9.37
N LYS A 159 -7.66 -28.72 -9.39
CA LYS A 159 -6.74 -28.58 -8.25
C LYS A 159 -6.76 -27.15 -7.76
N ARG A 160 -7.05 -26.96 -6.48
CA ARG A 160 -7.14 -25.64 -5.82
C ARG A 160 -5.78 -25.26 -5.26
N ALA A 161 -5.39 -24.01 -5.48
CA ALA A 161 -4.22 -23.44 -4.81
C ALA A 161 -4.48 -23.36 -3.31
N THR A 162 -3.59 -23.92 -2.49
CA THR A 162 -3.76 -23.89 -1.02
C THR A 162 -3.28 -22.58 -0.40
N GLY A 163 -2.37 -21.89 -1.11
CA GLY A 163 -1.61 -20.76 -0.57
C GLY A 163 -0.38 -21.18 0.25
N ASP A 164 -0.15 -22.47 0.45
CA ASP A 164 0.99 -23.00 1.18
C ASP A 164 2.16 -23.27 0.22
N TRP A 165 3.37 -22.91 0.65
CA TRP A 165 4.63 -23.17 -0.05
C TRP A 165 5.36 -24.35 0.58
N VAL A 166 6.00 -25.14 -0.27
CA VAL A 166 6.83 -26.28 0.12
C VAL A 166 8.15 -26.25 -0.64
N THR A 167 9.15 -26.94 -0.08
CA THR A 167 10.29 -27.45 -0.85
C THR A 167 10.03 -28.92 -1.13
N VAL A 168 10.15 -29.31 -2.40
CA VAL A 168 10.17 -30.71 -2.84
C VAL A 168 11.61 -31.17 -2.78
N LYS A 169 11.86 -32.20 -1.96
CA LYS A 169 13.17 -32.82 -1.86
C LYS A 169 13.01 -34.31 -1.71
N ASP A 170 13.71 -35.10 -2.52
CA ASP A 170 13.66 -36.57 -2.48
C ASP A 170 12.20 -37.09 -2.59
N ASN A 171 11.39 -36.45 -3.44
CA ASN A 171 9.96 -36.72 -3.62
C ASN A 171 9.09 -36.56 -2.34
N GLN A 172 9.60 -35.81 -1.35
CA GLN A 172 8.89 -35.43 -0.13
C GLN A 172 8.61 -33.92 -0.13
N LEU A 173 7.47 -33.54 0.44
CA LEU A 173 7.06 -32.14 0.56
C LEU A 173 7.38 -31.62 1.95
N TYR A 174 8.23 -30.61 2.06
CA TYR A 174 8.54 -29.94 3.33
C TYR A 174 7.89 -28.57 3.37
N TYR A 175 7.03 -28.35 4.36
CA TYR A 175 6.33 -27.08 4.54
C TYR A 175 7.30 -25.93 4.82
N LEU A 176 7.24 -24.89 3.99
CA LEU A 176 8.03 -23.66 4.16
C LEU A 176 7.24 -22.57 4.85
N GLY A 177 5.93 -22.49 4.60
CA GLY A 177 5.07 -21.44 5.13
C GLY A 177 3.93 -21.10 4.18
N ARG A 178 3.10 -20.14 4.59
CA ARG A 178 2.03 -19.60 3.73
C ARG A 178 2.51 -18.42 2.89
N ARG A 179 2.09 -18.32 1.63
CA ARG A 179 2.37 -17.17 0.74
C ARG A 179 1.98 -15.84 1.38
N ASP A 180 0.81 -15.84 2.02
CA ASP A 180 0.22 -14.69 2.71
C ASP A 180 0.88 -14.39 4.06
N ARG A 181 1.71 -15.31 4.59
CA ARG A 181 2.57 -15.08 5.77
C ARG A 181 4.03 -14.78 5.39
N ILE A 182 4.29 -14.55 4.11
CA ILE A 182 5.55 -14.04 3.62
C ILE A 182 5.40 -12.53 3.49
N ILE A 183 6.18 -11.82 4.29
CA ILE A 183 6.19 -10.36 4.30
C ILE A 183 7.49 -9.86 3.69
N LYS A 184 7.51 -8.63 3.20
CA LYS A 184 8.76 -7.96 2.83
C LYS A 184 9.07 -6.91 3.89
N ARG A 185 10.20 -7.04 4.57
CA ARG A 185 10.70 -6.08 5.57
C ARG A 185 12.05 -5.57 5.10
N ASN A 186 12.19 -4.25 4.99
CA ASN A 186 13.38 -3.59 4.42
C ASN A 186 13.76 -4.13 3.03
N GLY A 187 12.75 -4.33 2.15
CA GLY A 187 12.92 -4.88 0.81
C GLY A 187 13.25 -6.38 0.74
N LYS A 188 13.43 -7.05 1.88
CA LYS A 188 13.84 -8.46 1.97
C LYS A 188 12.67 -9.35 2.38
N ARG A 189 12.57 -10.51 1.75
CA ARG A 189 11.52 -11.52 1.99
C ARG A 189 11.75 -12.16 3.36
N LEU A 190 10.75 -12.11 4.22
CA LEU A 190 10.73 -12.74 5.53
C LEU A 190 9.50 -13.63 5.63
N ASN A 191 9.72 -14.90 5.92
CA ASN A 191 8.66 -15.85 6.19
C ASN A 191 8.41 -15.91 7.71
N LEU A 192 7.21 -15.49 8.13
CA LEU A 192 6.84 -15.46 9.54
C LEU A 192 6.76 -16.85 10.16
N ASP A 193 6.39 -17.87 9.38
CA ASP A 193 6.36 -19.26 9.85
C ASP A 193 7.79 -19.77 10.10
N SER A 194 8.74 -19.48 9.20
CA SER A 194 10.15 -19.88 9.38
C SER A 194 10.78 -19.21 10.59
N LEU A 195 10.52 -17.91 10.79
CA LEU A 195 10.94 -17.17 11.98
C LEU A 195 10.35 -17.78 13.26
N GLN A 196 9.05 -18.09 13.26
CA GLN A 196 8.39 -18.73 14.40
C GLN A 196 9.01 -20.09 14.74
N GLN A 197 9.31 -20.92 13.74
CA GLN A 197 9.98 -22.21 13.95
C GLN A 197 11.39 -22.06 14.52
N LEU A 198 12.14 -21.07 14.05
CA LEU A 198 13.48 -20.78 14.60
C LEU A 198 13.39 -20.36 16.07
N ILE A 199 12.46 -19.47 16.43
CA ILE A 199 12.26 -19.03 17.81
C ILE A 199 11.80 -20.21 18.68
N LEU A 200 10.90 -21.07 18.19
CA LEU A 200 10.48 -22.30 18.87
C LEU A 200 11.62 -23.29 19.12
N GLY A 201 12.68 -23.25 18.31
CA GLY A 201 13.87 -24.09 18.47
C GLY A 201 14.81 -23.65 19.60
N LEU A 202 14.61 -22.46 20.18
CA LEU A 202 15.47 -21.95 21.25
C LEU A 202 15.15 -22.63 22.60
N PRO A 203 16.16 -23.03 23.39
CA PRO A 203 15.96 -23.72 24.68
C PRO A 203 15.08 -22.99 25.70
N GLN A 204 15.06 -21.65 25.62
CA GLN A 204 14.34 -20.77 26.53
C GLN A 204 12.85 -20.61 26.16
N VAL A 205 12.44 -21.09 24.97
CA VAL A 205 11.10 -20.87 24.42
C VAL A 205 10.28 -22.14 24.54
N GLN A 206 9.19 -22.09 25.32
CA GLN A 206 8.23 -23.19 25.40
C GLN A 206 7.20 -23.13 24.28
N ALA A 207 6.73 -21.94 23.90
CA ALA A 207 5.79 -21.74 22.79
C ALA A 207 5.97 -20.34 22.20
N CYS A 208 5.70 -20.19 20.90
CA CYS A 208 5.85 -18.91 20.22
C CYS A 208 4.79 -18.70 19.13
N ALA A 209 4.35 -17.46 18.97
CA ALA A 209 3.57 -17.00 17.83
C ALA A 209 4.16 -15.70 17.28
N VAL A 210 4.27 -15.60 15.95
CA VAL A 210 4.83 -14.42 15.26
C VAL A 210 3.76 -13.78 14.37
N GLY A 211 3.66 -12.46 14.42
CA GLY A 211 2.71 -11.71 13.59
C GLY A 211 3.11 -10.24 13.38
N LEU A 212 2.41 -9.59 12.46
CA LEU A 212 2.54 -8.15 12.21
C LEU A 212 1.44 -7.37 12.92
N TYR A 213 1.81 -6.45 13.79
CA TYR A 213 0.90 -5.48 14.38
C TYR A 213 0.79 -4.25 13.47
N GLU A 214 -0.45 -3.86 13.14
CA GLU A 214 -0.78 -2.75 12.22
C GLU A 214 -0.06 -2.85 10.85
N GLY A 215 0.31 -4.06 10.44
CA GLY A 215 0.98 -4.33 9.16
C GLY A 215 2.46 -3.93 9.09
N LEU A 216 3.03 -3.40 10.18
CA LEU A 216 4.36 -2.79 10.18
C LEU A 216 5.30 -3.39 11.23
N ARG A 217 4.83 -3.58 12.47
CA ARG A 217 5.64 -4.08 13.59
C ARG A 217 5.66 -5.59 13.65
N LEU A 218 6.84 -6.19 13.54
CA LEU A 218 7.06 -7.61 13.72
C LEU A 218 7.12 -7.97 15.21
N LEU A 219 6.11 -8.69 15.69
CA LEU A 219 6.01 -9.12 17.09
C LEU A 219 6.24 -10.62 17.23
N ALA A 220 6.96 -11.00 18.28
CA ALA A 220 7.05 -12.38 18.74
C ALA A 220 6.45 -12.52 20.14
N PHE A 221 5.36 -13.28 20.27
CA PHE A 221 4.77 -13.63 21.57
C PHE A 221 5.39 -14.93 22.04
N VAL A 222 5.96 -14.94 23.24
CA VAL A 222 6.77 -16.04 23.75
C VAL A 222 6.28 -16.49 25.11
N VAL A 223 6.17 -17.80 25.30
CA VAL A 223 6.02 -18.44 26.61
C VAL A 223 7.40 -18.93 27.04
N SER A 224 7.92 -18.44 28.16
CA SER A 224 9.24 -18.84 28.69
C SER A 224 9.21 -20.28 29.21
N SER A 225 10.35 -20.97 29.07
CA SER A 225 10.61 -22.26 29.71
C SER A 225 11.28 -22.05 31.07
N ALA A 226 11.00 -22.93 32.05
CA ALA A 226 11.65 -22.91 33.36
C ALA A 226 13.20 -23.06 33.29
N ALA A 227 13.73 -23.61 32.20
CA ALA A 227 15.18 -23.63 31.92
C ALA A 227 15.69 -22.30 31.37
N GLY A 228 14.84 -21.56 30.65
CA GLY A 228 15.13 -20.21 30.15
C GLY A 228 15.30 -19.20 31.27
N ASP A 229 14.42 -19.26 32.28
CA ASP A 229 14.50 -18.40 33.47
C ASP A 229 15.82 -18.60 34.24
N GLN A 230 16.29 -19.85 34.33
CA GLN A 230 17.57 -20.20 34.97
C GLN A 230 18.79 -19.77 34.15
N MET A 231 18.73 -19.92 32.82
CA MET A 231 19.80 -19.45 31.92
C MET A 231 19.92 -17.93 31.93
N ALA A 232 18.79 -17.20 31.93
CA ALA A 232 18.78 -15.74 32.04
C ALA A 232 19.42 -15.28 33.36
N ALA A 233 19.07 -15.91 34.49
CA ALA A 233 19.65 -15.63 35.79
C ALA A 233 21.17 -15.91 35.86
N SER A 234 21.70 -16.84 35.05
CA SER A 234 23.14 -17.12 34.96
C SER A 234 23.89 -16.16 34.02
N ALA A 235 23.24 -15.70 32.95
CA ALA A 235 23.83 -14.78 31.96
C ALA A 235 23.87 -13.33 32.47
N PHE A 236 22.97 -12.99 33.40
CA PHE A 236 22.89 -11.69 34.06
C PHE A 236 22.94 -11.86 35.60
N PRO A 237 24.13 -12.07 36.20
CA PRO A 237 24.28 -12.39 37.63
C PRO A 237 24.00 -11.20 38.57
N SER A 238 24.06 -9.98 38.04
CA SER A 238 23.80 -8.74 38.76
C SER A 238 22.29 -8.52 38.77
N GLY A 239 21.62 -8.70 39.91
CA GLY A 239 20.16 -8.66 40.04
C GLY A 239 19.49 -7.39 39.45
N SER A 240 19.26 -7.38 38.15
CA SER A 240 18.33 -6.49 37.45
C SER A 240 16.93 -6.79 37.97
N ALA A 241 16.15 -5.74 38.20
CA ALA A 241 14.89 -5.81 38.95
C ALA A 241 13.72 -6.49 38.19
N GLN A 242 13.95 -7.17 37.06
CA GLN A 242 12.92 -7.69 36.15
C GLN A 242 13.37 -8.99 35.42
N PRO A 243 13.05 -10.19 35.95
CA PRO A 243 13.40 -11.48 35.32
C PRO A 243 12.93 -11.62 33.86
N ASP A 244 11.77 -11.03 33.55
CA ASP A 244 11.16 -11.03 32.22
C ASP A 244 11.99 -10.23 31.19
N ALA A 245 12.66 -9.15 31.62
CA ALA A 245 13.50 -8.33 30.75
C ALA A 245 14.80 -9.06 30.35
N ASP A 246 15.36 -9.87 31.26
CA ASP A 246 16.58 -10.62 31.03
C ASP A 246 16.37 -11.77 30.03
N VAL A 247 15.24 -12.50 30.14
CA VAL A 247 14.87 -13.56 29.19
C VAL A 247 14.63 -12.98 27.78
N THR A 248 13.90 -11.86 27.70
CA THR A 248 13.62 -11.15 26.44
C THR A 248 14.92 -10.73 25.75
N SER A 249 15.85 -10.13 26.51
CA SER A 249 17.14 -9.66 26.01
C SER A 249 18.03 -10.81 25.54
N LEU A 250 18.03 -11.93 26.27
CA LEU A 250 18.77 -13.13 25.89
C LEU A 250 18.28 -13.70 24.55
N ILE A 251 16.96 -13.81 24.35
CA ILE A 251 16.37 -14.33 23.11
C ILE A 251 16.70 -13.40 21.94
N LEU A 252 16.50 -12.09 22.09
CA LEU A 252 16.80 -11.12 21.03
C LEU A 252 18.29 -11.13 20.62
N LYS A 253 19.19 -11.29 21.59
CA LYS A 253 20.64 -11.42 21.33
C LYS A 253 20.99 -12.70 20.59
N GLN A 254 20.33 -13.82 20.88
CA GLN A 254 20.52 -15.05 20.11
C GLN A 254 19.96 -14.93 18.69
N LEU A 255 18.79 -14.32 18.55
CA LEU A 255 18.18 -14.08 17.25
C LEU A 255 19.04 -13.15 16.38
N SER A 256 19.65 -12.11 16.93
CA SER A 256 20.53 -11.21 16.16
C SER A 256 21.81 -11.87 15.66
N LEU A 257 22.24 -12.98 16.27
CA LEU A 257 23.36 -13.81 15.80
C LEU A 257 22.94 -14.80 14.71
N LEU A 258 21.68 -15.25 14.73
CA LEU A 258 21.14 -16.26 13.81
C LEU A 258 20.44 -15.66 12.59
N LEU A 259 19.98 -14.42 12.71
CA LEU A 259 19.15 -13.75 11.72
C LEU A 259 19.77 -12.42 11.29
N PRO A 260 19.61 -12.04 10.01
CA PRO A 260 19.83 -10.66 9.59
C PRO A 260 18.92 -9.69 10.37
N SER A 261 19.37 -8.45 10.55
CA SER A 261 18.65 -7.43 11.34
C SER A 261 17.16 -7.27 11.01
N HIS A 262 16.79 -7.24 9.73
CA HIS A 262 15.39 -7.11 9.27
C HIS A 262 14.48 -8.29 9.62
N SER A 263 15.05 -9.44 10.02
CA SER A 263 14.31 -10.65 10.41
C SER A 263 14.14 -10.79 11.92
N VAL A 264 14.83 -9.97 12.72
CA VAL A 264 14.71 -9.95 14.18
C VAL A 264 13.40 -9.22 14.55
N PRO A 265 12.53 -9.77 15.42
CA PRO A 265 11.31 -9.10 15.87
C PRO A 265 11.58 -7.70 16.43
N ASP A 266 10.69 -6.74 16.13
CA ASP A 266 10.72 -5.38 16.69
C ASP A 266 10.46 -5.39 18.19
N ALA A 267 9.60 -6.31 18.65
CA ALA A 267 9.38 -6.54 20.07
C ALA A 267 9.08 -8.01 20.35
N LEU A 268 9.55 -8.45 21.51
CA LEU A 268 9.25 -9.76 22.07
C LEU A 268 8.39 -9.57 23.32
N VAL A 269 7.22 -10.21 23.32
CA VAL A 269 6.20 -10.06 24.35
C VAL A 269 6.09 -11.37 25.11
N LEU A 270 6.53 -11.39 26.36
CA LEU A 270 6.33 -12.54 27.23
C LEU A 270 4.85 -12.65 27.62
N VAL A 271 4.28 -13.83 27.38
CA VAL A 271 2.90 -14.15 27.75
C VAL A 271 2.88 -15.43 28.59
N PRO A 272 1.99 -15.53 29.59
CA PRO A 272 1.89 -16.75 30.40
C PRO A 272 1.38 -17.94 29.58
N GLU A 273 0.54 -17.69 28.58
CA GLU A 273 0.11 -18.67 27.59
C GLU A 273 -0.28 -18.01 26.26
N LEU A 274 -0.14 -18.72 25.14
CA LEU A 274 -0.64 -18.26 23.84
C LEU A 274 -2.18 -18.35 23.81
N SER A 275 -2.87 -17.25 23.51
CA SER A 275 -4.32 -17.26 23.33
C SER A 275 -4.73 -18.19 22.19
N LEU A 276 -5.80 -18.97 22.37
CA LEU A 276 -6.29 -19.93 21.37
C LEU A 276 -7.73 -19.64 20.94
N THR A 277 -7.99 -19.86 19.66
CA THR A 277 -9.31 -19.87 19.04
C THR A 277 -10.15 -21.06 19.55
N PRO A 278 -11.48 -21.04 19.33
CA PRO A 278 -12.36 -22.19 19.60
C PRO A 278 -11.86 -23.52 18.99
N HIS A 279 -11.21 -23.43 17.84
CA HIS A 279 -10.67 -24.54 17.06
C HIS A 279 -9.30 -25.02 17.56
N GLY A 280 -8.68 -24.34 18.54
CA GLY A 280 -7.39 -24.73 19.12
C GLY A 280 -6.16 -24.24 18.35
N LYS A 281 -6.35 -23.36 17.36
CA LYS A 281 -5.27 -22.59 16.70
C LYS A 281 -4.93 -21.35 17.52
N VAL A 282 -3.74 -20.79 17.36
CA VAL A 282 -3.37 -19.49 17.95
C VAL A 282 -4.37 -18.39 17.53
N ASP A 283 -4.84 -17.64 18.52
CA ASP A 283 -5.69 -16.46 18.33
C ASP A 283 -4.80 -15.20 18.28
N MET A 284 -4.36 -14.87 17.06
CA MET A 284 -3.45 -13.75 16.85
C MET A 284 -4.11 -12.41 17.20
N GLU A 285 -5.41 -12.27 16.97
CA GLU A 285 -6.15 -11.04 17.29
C GLU A 285 -6.17 -10.78 18.81
N ALA A 286 -6.38 -11.83 19.61
CA ALA A 286 -6.32 -11.73 21.07
C ALA A 286 -4.90 -11.38 21.58
N LEU A 287 -3.85 -11.94 20.95
CA LEU A 287 -2.46 -11.59 21.28
C LEU A 287 -2.15 -10.14 20.93
N MET A 288 -2.54 -9.67 19.75
CA MET A 288 -2.37 -8.27 19.33
C MET A 288 -3.10 -7.30 20.28
N ARG A 289 -4.31 -7.65 20.72
CA ARG A 289 -5.05 -6.85 21.71
C ARG A 289 -4.34 -6.80 23.07
N THR A 290 -3.66 -7.89 23.46
CA THR A 290 -2.85 -7.94 24.69
C THR A 290 -1.66 -6.99 24.58
N TYR A 291 -0.93 -7.04 23.46
CA TYR A 291 0.16 -6.10 23.19
C TYR A 291 -0.31 -4.64 23.19
N SER A 292 -1.40 -4.32 22.49
CA SER A 292 -1.98 -2.97 22.45
C SER A 292 -2.31 -2.41 23.84
N ARG A 293 -2.87 -3.25 24.75
CA ARG A 293 -3.13 -2.86 26.14
C ARG A 293 -1.86 -2.63 26.95
N GLN A 294 -0.85 -3.50 26.81
CA GLN A 294 0.43 -3.36 27.51
C GLN A 294 1.17 -2.09 27.06
N ARG A 295 1.13 -1.81 25.74
CA ARG A 295 1.67 -0.58 25.13
C ARG A 295 0.97 0.66 25.70
N GLY A 296 -0.36 0.71 25.70
CA GLY A 296 -1.12 1.86 26.21
C GLY A 296 -0.92 2.14 27.71
N LEU A 297 -0.72 1.11 28.54
CA LEU A 297 -0.46 1.28 29.98
C LEU A 297 0.94 1.85 30.26
N ARG A 298 1.96 1.48 29.48
CA ARG A 298 3.35 1.95 29.66
C ARG A 298 3.50 3.44 29.37
N PHE A 299 2.84 3.94 28.33
CA PHE A 299 2.88 5.36 27.97
C PHE A 299 2.02 6.25 28.87
N SER A 300 1.14 5.68 29.70
CA SER A 300 0.34 6.44 30.68
C SER A 300 1.08 6.75 32.00
N GLN A 301 2.26 6.15 32.22
CA GLN A 301 3.04 6.31 33.45
C GLN A 301 4.28 7.22 33.31
N ALA A 302 4.60 7.68 32.09
CA ALA A 302 5.67 8.66 31.87
C ALA A 302 5.15 10.08 32.17
N GLY A 303 5.94 10.88 32.87
CA GLY A 303 5.59 12.24 33.29
C GLY A 303 5.62 13.27 32.14
N ASP A 304 6.39 14.33 32.32
CA ASP A 304 6.55 15.45 31.37
C ASP A 304 6.82 14.96 29.93
N LEU A 305 6.38 15.73 28.93
CA LEU A 305 6.44 15.39 27.49
C LEU A 305 7.84 14.95 27.05
N LYS A 306 8.87 15.57 27.62
CA LYS A 306 10.29 15.25 27.39
C LYS A 306 10.66 13.84 27.83
N GLU A 307 10.12 13.37 28.96
CA GLU A 307 10.39 12.04 29.49
C GLU A 307 9.72 10.94 28.65
N THR A 308 8.51 11.20 28.16
CA THR A 308 7.80 10.31 27.23
C THR A 308 8.57 10.16 25.91
N LEU A 309 9.04 11.28 25.34
CA LEU A 309 9.86 11.28 24.13
C LEU A 309 11.19 10.56 24.36
N LEU A 310 11.88 10.85 25.47
CA LEU A 310 13.16 10.22 25.82
C LEU A 310 13.03 8.70 25.93
N THR A 311 12.00 8.23 26.64
CA THR A 311 11.72 6.80 26.82
C THR A 311 11.47 6.12 25.48
N GLY A 312 10.58 6.68 24.65
CA GLY A 312 10.30 6.13 23.32
C GLY A 312 11.53 6.11 22.42
N TRP A 313 12.37 7.16 22.48
CA TRP A 313 13.58 7.27 21.67
C TRP A 313 14.65 6.24 22.08
N GLN A 314 14.88 6.05 23.38
CA GLN A 314 15.80 5.02 23.89
C GLN A 314 15.32 3.62 23.50
N GLU A 315 14.03 3.32 23.66
CA GLU A 315 13.45 2.02 23.31
C GLU A 315 13.59 1.72 21.80
N ALA A 316 13.27 2.68 20.95
CA ALA A 316 13.37 2.51 19.49
C ALA A 316 14.83 2.23 19.05
N LEU A 317 15.81 2.75 19.78
CA LEU A 317 17.23 2.51 19.54
C LEU A 317 17.77 1.27 20.28
N GLY A 318 17.03 0.70 21.23
CA GLY A 318 17.50 -0.39 22.08
C GLY A 318 18.57 0.03 23.10
N LEU A 319 18.54 1.29 23.52
CA LEU A 319 19.47 1.84 24.50
C LEU A 319 18.98 1.57 25.94
N PRO A 320 19.90 1.31 26.90
CA PRO A 320 19.56 1.27 28.32
C PRO A 320 18.98 2.61 28.80
N GLY A 321 18.01 2.57 29.72
CA GLY A 321 17.27 3.75 30.19
C GLY A 321 18.10 4.82 30.91
N ASP A 322 19.32 4.49 31.33
CA ASP A 322 20.29 5.38 31.97
C ASP A 322 21.19 6.15 30.99
N VAL A 323 21.09 5.89 29.68
CA VAL A 323 21.87 6.59 28.65
C VAL A 323 21.25 7.95 28.33
N SER A 324 21.97 9.04 28.61
CA SER A 324 21.54 10.39 28.24
C SER A 324 21.58 10.60 26.73
N ILE A 325 20.46 11.02 26.13
CA ILE A 325 20.38 11.45 24.73
C ILE A 325 20.63 12.96 24.67
N ASP A 326 21.58 13.40 23.84
CA ASP A 326 21.83 14.83 23.60
C ASP A 326 20.66 15.44 22.82
N GLU A 327 20.26 16.67 23.15
CA GLU A 327 19.15 17.41 22.54
C GLU A 327 19.37 17.68 21.04
N GLN A 328 20.63 17.71 20.60
CA GLN A 328 21.02 17.85 19.19
C GLN A 328 21.14 16.49 18.46
N SER A 329 20.84 15.38 19.13
CA SER A 329 20.91 14.05 18.51
C SER A 329 19.80 13.90 17.47
N ASN A 330 20.17 13.51 16.25
CA ASN A 330 19.23 13.07 15.23
C ASN A 330 19.05 11.54 15.30
N PHE A 331 17.83 11.08 15.05
CA PHE A 331 17.41 9.71 15.27
C PHE A 331 18.18 8.70 14.40
N LEU A 332 18.46 9.06 13.14
CA LEU A 332 19.17 8.19 12.19
C LEU A 332 20.65 8.06 12.56
N PHE A 333 21.31 9.18 12.92
CA PHE A 333 22.71 9.15 13.34
C PHE A 333 22.94 8.44 14.68
N ALA A 334 21.90 8.32 15.51
CA ALA A 334 21.92 7.57 16.76
C ALA A 334 21.69 6.05 16.60
N GLY A 335 21.62 5.53 15.36
CA GLY A 335 21.42 4.10 15.08
C GLY A 335 19.95 3.70 14.81
N GLY A 336 19.08 4.70 14.62
CA GLY A 336 17.72 4.53 14.15
C GLY A 336 17.66 4.26 12.64
N ASP A 337 16.55 3.71 12.19
CA ASP A 337 16.23 3.56 10.77
C ASP A 337 14.80 4.03 10.51
N SER A 338 14.40 4.08 9.24
CA SER A 338 13.08 4.59 8.86
C SER A 338 11.91 3.81 9.46
N LEU A 339 12.10 2.51 9.74
CA LEU A 339 11.07 1.68 10.35
C LEU A 339 10.97 1.96 11.85
N LYS A 340 12.10 2.06 12.54
CA LYS A 340 12.16 2.48 13.94
C LYS A 340 11.62 3.89 14.15
N ALA A 341 11.86 4.81 13.19
CA ALA A 341 11.34 6.18 13.22
C ALA A 341 9.81 6.21 13.04
N LEU A 342 9.29 5.38 12.13
CA LEU A 342 7.84 5.18 11.95
C LEU A 342 7.20 4.61 13.22
N HIS A 343 7.83 3.61 13.83
CA HIS A 343 7.36 3.06 15.10
C HIS A 343 7.39 4.11 16.21
N LEU A 344 8.49 4.83 16.37
CA LEU A 344 8.59 5.92 17.35
C LEU A 344 7.50 6.98 17.15
N CYS A 345 7.24 7.37 15.90
CA CYS A 345 6.17 8.30 15.53
C CYS A 345 4.80 7.79 16.00
N GLU A 346 4.44 6.54 15.67
CA GLU A 346 3.18 5.93 16.10
C GLU A 346 3.07 5.82 17.63
N ASP A 347 4.16 5.50 18.32
CA ASP A 347 4.22 5.40 19.78
C ASP A 347 3.89 6.75 20.44
N ILE A 348 4.51 7.82 19.95
CA ILE A 348 4.30 9.19 20.44
C ILE A 348 2.87 9.68 20.15
N LEU A 349 2.36 9.45 18.94
CA LEU A 349 1.00 9.89 18.58
C LEU A 349 -0.07 9.13 19.38
N SER A 350 0.13 7.83 19.57
CA SER A 350 -0.77 7.01 20.37
C SER A 350 -0.75 7.39 21.85
N SER A 351 0.40 7.77 22.42
CA SER A 351 0.50 8.15 23.83
C SER A 351 -0.15 9.50 24.11
N MET A 352 0.04 10.45 23.20
CA MET A 352 -0.48 11.81 23.34
C MET A 352 -1.95 11.93 22.92
N GLY A 353 -2.52 10.93 22.23
CA GLY A 353 -3.88 10.98 21.72
C GLY A 353 -4.11 12.03 20.64
N VAL A 354 -3.02 12.49 20.00
CA VAL A 354 -3.02 13.50 18.93
C VAL A 354 -2.60 12.86 17.61
N SER A 355 -2.97 13.49 16.49
CA SER A 355 -2.52 13.07 15.17
C SER A 355 -1.60 14.15 14.59
N SER A 356 -0.47 13.75 14.02
CA SER A 356 0.47 14.66 13.36
C SER A 356 0.92 14.08 12.02
N SER A 357 0.74 14.85 10.95
CA SER A 357 1.09 14.43 9.58
C SER A 357 2.55 14.62 9.22
N ASN A 358 3.31 15.38 10.01
CA ASN A 358 4.71 15.74 9.76
C ASN A 358 5.69 15.20 10.82
N LEU A 359 5.20 14.60 11.92
CA LEU A 359 6.06 14.10 13.00
C LEU A 359 7.09 13.07 12.51
N LEU A 360 6.71 12.20 11.57
CA LEU A 360 7.64 11.21 11.01
C LEU A 360 8.82 11.87 10.29
N GLU A 361 8.55 12.88 9.47
CA GLU A 361 9.58 13.64 8.75
C GLU A 361 10.49 14.37 9.74
N ILE A 362 9.92 14.92 10.81
CA ILE A 362 10.69 15.62 11.86
C ILE A 362 11.56 14.64 12.67
N ILE A 363 11.10 13.41 12.91
CA ILE A 363 11.93 12.37 13.58
C ILE A 363 13.10 11.95 12.68
N LEU A 364 12.87 11.86 11.37
CA LEU A 364 13.91 11.45 10.40
C LEU A 364 14.95 12.55 10.17
N ASP A 365 14.48 13.78 9.95
CA ASP A 365 15.31 14.88 9.46
C ASP A 365 15.73 15.87 10.58
N GLY A 366 15.05 15.85 11.73
CA GLY A 366 15.26 16.78 12.84
C GLY A 366 16.06 16.21 14.01
N THR A 367 16.31 17.06 15.01
CA THR A 367 16.95 16.69 16.28
C THR A 367 15.92 16.30 17.34
N PHE A 368 16.37 15.69 18.45
CA PHE A 368 15.52 15.42 19.61
C PHE A 368 14.76 16.67 20.09
N SER A 369 15.42 17.83 20.12
CA SER A 369 14.77 19.11 20.47
C SER A 369 13.75 19.58 19.43
N ASP A 370 13.97 19.35 18.13
CA ASP A 370 12.98 19.70 17.09
C ASP A 370 11.71 18.87 17.25
N VAL A 371 11.86 17.56 17.53
CA VAL A 371 10.74 16.67 17.82
C VAL A 371 10.01 17.13 19.09
N LEU A 372 10.75 17.41 20.17
CA LEU A 372 10.15 17.88 21.42
C LEU A 372 9.38 19.21 21.24
N HIS A 373 9.95 20.17 20.53
CA HIS A 373 9.30 21.45 20.23
C HIS A 373 8.06 21.29 19.39
N HIS A 374 8.06 20.36 18.43
CA HIS A 374 6.88 20.07 17.62
C HIS A 374 5.77 19.43 18.47
N LEU A 375 6.11 18.46 19.31
CA LEU A 375 5.16 17.82 20.23
C LEU A 375 4.56 18.82 21.23
N ALA A 376 5.38 19.75 21.75
CA ALA A 376 4.91 20.77 22.69
C ALA A 376 3.86 21.73 22.07
N ARG A 377 3.87 21.91 20.73
CA ARG A 377 2.85 22.72 20.02
C ARG A 377 1.55 21.95 19.76
N LEU A 378 1.59 20.62 19.82
CA LEU A 378 0.42 19.76 19.60
C LEU A 378 -0.44 19.60 20.87
N VAL A 379 0.12 19.90 22.05
CA VAL A 379 -0.61 19.89 23.32
C VAL A 379 -1.16 21.29 23.58
N PRO A 380 -2.50 21.49 23.68
CA PRO A 380 -3.06 22.79 24.01
C PRO A 380 -2.64 23.22 25.43
N PRO A 381 -2.43 24.52 25.71
CA PRO A 381 -2.22 24.99 27.07
C PRO A 381 -3.43 24.65 27.93
N GLU A 382 -3.21 24.11 29.14
CA GLU A 382 -4.27 23.92 30.12
C GLU A 382 -4.89 25.27 30.50
N GLU A 383 -6.05 25.60 29.92
CA GLU A 383 -6.91 26.66 30.45
C GLU A 383 -7.86 26.08 31.50
N SER A 384 -7.68 26.62 32.70
CA SER A 384 -8.49 26.47 33.89
C SER A 384 -9.99 26.52 33.62
N SER A 385 -10.68 25.53 34.18
CA SER A 385 -12.12 25.39 34.40
C SER A 385 -12.94 26.69 34.45
N THR A 386 -14.04 26.75 33.68
CA THR A 386 -15.39 27.10 34.16
C THR A 386 -16.49 26.84 33.11
N SER A 387 -17.31 25.80 33.38
CA SER A 387 -18.80 25.75 33.33
C SER A 387 -19.54 26.51 32.18
N ILE A 388 -20.36 25.93 31.30
CA ILE A 388 -21.72 25.38 31.56
C ILE A 388 -22.38 24.88 30.24
N ALA A 389 -23.32 23.93 30.43
CA ALA A 389 -24.51 23.59 29.62
C ALA A 389 -24.44 22.48 28.54
N LYS A 390 -24.78 21.27 29.00
CA LYS A 390 -25.43 20.20 28.23
C LYS A 390 -26.85 20.59 27.82
N SER A 391 -27.22 20.34 26.56
CA SER A 391 -28.62 20.15 26.12
C SER A 391 -28.64 19.36 24.81
N LYS A 392 -28.78 18.03 24.91
CA LYS A 392 -30.00 17.24 24.63
C LYS A 392 -30.28 16.99 23.13
N LYS A 393 -29.83 15.82 22.68
CA LYS A 393 -30.45 15.04 21.58
C LYS A 393 -31.91 14.77 21.90
N ARG A 394 -32.78 14.91 20.89
CA ARG A 394 -34.12 14.30 20.83
C ARG A 394 -34.39 13.79 19.40
N PRO A 395 -35.33 12.83 19.24
CA PRO A 395 -35.14 11.66 18.39
C PRO A 395 -35.99 11.66 17.12
N ALA A 396 -35.68 10.70 16.25
CA ALA A 396 -36.38 10.35 15.02
C ALA A 396 -37.83 9.86 15.24
N SER A 397 -38.64 9.98 14.18
CA SER A 397 -39.89 9.24 13.96
C SER A 397 -40.17 9.17 12.42
N PRO A 398 -41.13 8.34 11.93
CA PRO A 398 -40.84 7.10 11.17
C PRO A 398 -41.29 7.16 9.69
N PRO A 399 -41.10 6.07 8.91
CA PRO A 399 -41.37 6.04 7.47
C PRO A 399 -42.82 5.66 7.14
N THR A 400 -43.33 6.20 6.04
CA THR A 400 -44.53 5.70 5.35
C THR A 400 -44.18 5.45 3.89
N GLY A 401 -44.23 4.18 3.49
CA GLY A 401 -43.98 3.75 2.12
C GLY A 401 -45.24 3.81 1.26
N ILE A 402 -45.05 3.90 -0.06
CA ILE A 402 -45.98 3.35 -1.04
C ILE A 402 -45.15 2.69 -2.17
N ILE A 403 -45.50 1.43 -2.41
CA ILE A 403 -45.02 0.54 -3.48
C ILE A 403 -45.65 0.98 -4.80
N GLY A 404 -44.83 1.16 -5.84
CA GLY A 404 -45.26 1.32 -7.24
C GLY A 404 -44.46 0.39 -8.15
N LYS A 405 -45.13 -0.59 -8.72
CA LYS A 405 -44.56 -1.69 -9.53
C LYS A 405 -44.05 -1.23 -10.91
N ARG A 406 -43.04 -1.97 -11.37
CA ARG A 406 -42.40 -2.03 -12.70
C ARG A 406 -43.31 -1.81 -13.91
N ALA A 407 -42.75 -1.18 -14.94
CA ALA A 407 -43.01 -1.54 -16.34
C ALA A 407 -41.72 -1.40 -17.18
N HIS A 408 -41.22 -2.52 -17.68
CA HIS A 408 -40.25 -2.60 -18.77
C HIS A 408 -40.94 -2.25 -20.09
N LYS A 409 -40.32 -1.39 -20.89
CA LYS A 409 -40.56 -1.37 -22.34
C LYS A 409 -39.24 -1.12 -23.07
N SER A 410 -38.84 -2.13 -23.82
CA SER A 410 -37.77 -2.17 -24.81
C SER A 410 -38.26 -1.63 -26.15
N THR A 411 -37.48 -0.75 -26.78
CA THR A 411 -37.41 -0.47 -28.23
C THR A 411 -36.30 0.55 -28.40
N GLU A 412 -35.13 0.15 -28.91
CA GLU A 412 -34.72 0.14 -30.32
C GLU A 412 -33.91 1.38 -30.67
N LEU A 413 -32.87 1.13 -31.48
CA LEU A 413 -31.72 1.96 -31.76
C LEU A 413 -32.09 3.14 -32.66
N GLU A 414 -31.82 4.35 -32.18
CA GLU A 414 -31.49 5.49 -33.04
C GLU A 414 -30.16 6.08 -32.52
N GLU A 415 -29.12 5.98 -33.34
CA GLU A 415 -27.82 6.62 -33.09
C GLU A 415 -27.99 8.14 -33.22
N GLU A 416 -28.36 8.81 -32.12
CA GLU A 416 -28.17 10.25 -32.00
C GLU A 416 -26.66 10.57 -32.03
N GLU A 417 -26.23 11.42 -32.98
CA GLU A 417 -24.89 11.97 -33.02
C GLU A 417 -24.57 12.67 -31.68
N LYS A 418 -23.76 12.01 -30.85
CA LYS A 418 -23.41 12.51 -29.52
C LYS A 418 -22.46 13.72 -29.65
N PRO A 419 -22.71 14.81 -28.88
CA PRO A 419 -21.88 16.01 -28.93
C PRO A 419 -20.44 15.72 -28.51
N GLY A 420 -19.49 16.39 -29.18
CA GLY A 420 -18.07 16.29 -28.87
C GLY A 420 -17.71 16.87 -27.51
N PHE A 421 -16.62 16.37 -26.94
CA PHE A 421 -16.04 16.93 -25.72
C PHE A 421 -14.51 16.79 -25.70
N LYS A 422 -13.88 17.64 -24.90
CA LYS A 422 -12.43 17.69 -24.69
C LYS A 422 -12.12 17.69 -23.19
N VAL A 423 -11.09 16.96 -22.79
CA VAL A 423 -10.64 16.89 -21.39
C VAL A 423 -9.17 17.27 -21.31
N VAL A 424 -8.85 18.23 -20.44
CA VAL A 424 -7.49 18.71 -20.20
C VAL A 424 -7.09 18.36 -18.77
N ARG A 425 -5.96 17.70 -18.60
CA ARG A 425 -5.43 17.23 -17.30
C ARG A 425 -3.99 17.69 -17.10
N ARG A 426 -3.41 17.34 -15.94
CA ARG A 426 -1.99 17.57 -15.62
C ARG A 426 -1.06 17.03 -16.72
N ALA A 427 0.18 17.54 -16.77
CA ALA A 427 1.15 17.25 -17.84
C ALA A 427 0.65 17.60 -19.25
N SER A 428 -0.35 18.49 -19.34
CA SER A 428 -0.99 18.91 -20.59
C SER A 428 -1.60 17.76 -21.39
N GLU A 429 -2.01 16.69 -20.70
CA GLU A 429 -2.71 15.58 -21.35
C GLU A 429 -4.09 16.04 -21.84
N VAL A 430 -4.32 15.88 -23.15
CA VAL A 430 -5.57 16.22 -23.81
C VAL A 430 -6.21 14.96 -24.38
N MET A 431 -7.48 14.72 -24.03
CA MET A 431 -8.33 13.71 -24.67
C MET A 431 -9.46 14.42 -25.42
N GLU A 432 -9.59 14.12 -26.73
CA GLU A 432 -10.64 14.67 -27.60
C GLU A 432 -11.48 13.55 -28.19
N VAL A 433 -12.81 13.69 -28.13
CA VAL A 433 -13.76 12.72 -28.69
C VAL A 433 -14.85 13.46 -29.46
N ASN A 434 -15.05 13.10 -30.74
CA ASN A 434 -16.15 13.53 -31.61
C ASN A 434 -16.35 15.07 -31.79
N THR A 435 -15.28 15.87 -31.79
CA THR A 435 -15.35 17.31 -32.12
C THR A 435 -15.47 17.54 -33.64
N ARG A 436 -16.25 18.55 -34.06
CA ARG A 436 -16.50 18.86 -35.48
C ARG A 436 -15.19 19.22 -36.19
N LYS A 437 -15.04 18.75 -37.45
CA LYS A 437 -13.86 18.95 -38.33
C LYS A 437 -13.38 20.39 -38.51
N ALA A 438 -14.17 21.41 -38.13
CA ALA A 438 -13.76 22.82 -38.23
C ALA A 438 -12.62 23.17 -37.24
N ASP A 439 -12.56 22.56 -36.06
CA ASP A 439 -11.50 22.78 -35.06
C ASP A 439 -10.20 22.03 -35.35
N ARG A 440 -10.24 21.02 -36.24
CA ARG A 440 -9.01 20.33 -36.69
C ARG A 440 -8.04 21.26 -37.41
N THR A 441 -8.50 22.43 -37.86
CA THR A 441 -7.68 23.45 -38.53
C THR A 441 -7.10 24.46 -37.54
N GLU A 442 -7.67 24.63 -36.35
CA GLU A 442 -7.09 25.51 -35.31
C GLU A 442 -6.01 24.82 -34.49
N THR A 443 -6.00 23.48 -34.40
CA THR A 443 -4.93 22.74 -33.71
C THR A 443 -3.70 22.47 -34.60
N LEU A 444 -3.78 22.70 -35.92
CA LEU A 444 -2.73 22.33 -36.89
C LEU A 444 -2.33 23.45 -37.87
N GLN A 445 -2.87 24.67 -37.76
CA GLN A 445 -2.40 25.86 -38.49
C GLN A 445 -2.24 27.10 -37.61
N VAL A 446 -1.32 27.09 -36.63
CA VAL A 446 -0.72 28.34 -36.11
C VAL A 446 0.79 28.17 -35.83
N PHE A 447 1.49 27.34 -36.62
CA PHE A 447 2.94 27.20 -36.54
C PHE A 447 3.57 27.69 -37.84
N GLY A 448 3.52 29.00 -38.05
CA GLY A 448 4.09 29.64 -39.23
C GLY A 448 4.25 31.14 -39.10
N GLY A 449 5.51 31.60 -39.03
CA GLY A 449 5.90 32.94 -39.49
C GLY A 449 6.57 33.87 -38.47
N LYS A 450 7.92 33.93 -38.58
CA LYS A 450 8.89 35.03 -38.37
C LYS A 450 8.69 36.06 -37.23
N ASP A 451 9.70 36.04 -36.35
CA ASP A 451 10.37 37.11 -35.59
C ASP A 451 9.72 38.48 -35.29
N LEU A 452 9.96 38.90 -34.04
CA LEU A 452 9.93 40.25 -33.41
C LEU A 452 8.61 40.75 -32.79
N SER A 453 8.43 40.51 -31.47
CA SER A 453 8.28 41.56 -30.43
C SER A 453 8.11 40.93 -29.03
N ARG A 454 9.12 41.06 -28.15
CA ARG A 454 8.98 40.83 -26.69
C ARG A 454 8.23 42.04 -26.10
N ALA A 455 7.10 41.79 -25.45
CA ALA A 455 6.56 42.53 -24.29
C ALA A 455 5.03 42.78 -24.36
N ALA A 456 4.28 41.85 -23.79
CA ALA A 456 3.08 42.16 -23.01
C ALA A 456 3.35 41.67 -21.58
N ASN A 457 3.14 42.49 -20.55
CA ASN A 457 3.26 42.06 -19.17
C ASN A 457 2.10 41.11 -18.87
N VAL A 458 2.38 39.84 -18.65
CA VAL A 458 1.36 38.87 -18.22
C VAL A 458 1.29 38.93 -16.71
N SER A 459 0.09 39.11 -16.16
CA SER A 459 -0.15 39.02 -14.72
C SER A 459 -1.01 37.80 -14.38
N LEU A 460 -0.69 37.16 -13.25
CA LEU A 460 -1.46 36.08 -12.68
C LEU A 460 -2.23 36.60 -11.46
N SER A 461 -3.56 36.64 -11.56
CA SER A 461 -4.44 37.24 -10.55
C SER A 461 -5.54 36.28 -10.13
N LEU A 462 -5.90 36.29 -8.84
CA LEU A 462 -6.97 35.46 -8.31
C LEU A 462 -8.32 35.84 -8.95
N SER A 463 -9.01 34.87 -9.55
CA SER A 463 -10.35 35.02 -10.12
C SER A 463 -11.42 34.54 -9.15
N TRP A 464 -11.26 33.31 -8.65
CA TRP A 464 -12.20 32.68 -7.74
C TRP A 464 -11.48 31.63 -6.89
N SER A 465 -12.09 31.27 -5.77
CA SER A 465 -11.67 30.15 -4.92
C SER A 465 -12.89 29.37 -4.45
N SER A 466 -12.79 28.05 -4.38
CA SER A 466 -13.83 27.17 -3.83
C SER A 466 -13.27 26.36 -2.67
N ASP A 467 -14.00 26.33 -1.55
CA ASP A 467 -13.67 25.54 -0.37
C ASP A 467 -14.03 24.07 -0.61
N THR A 468 -13.06 23.19 -0.36
CA THR A 468 -13.22 21.74 -0.46
C THR A 468 -13.20 21.06 0.92
N GLY A 469 -13.04 21.81 2.00
CA GLY A 469 -13.15 21.40 3.40
C GLY A 469 -11.92 20.74 4.03
N ARG A 470 -10.93 20.32 3.24
CA ARG A 470 -9.58 19.85 3.66
C ARG A 470 -8.60 19.99 2.48
N CYS A 471 -7.31 19.74 2.72
CA CYS A 471 -6.23 19.79 1.73
C CYS A 471 -6.59 19.23 0.34
N VAL A 472 -6.17 19.96 -0.70
CA VAL A 472 -6.37 19.61 -2.12
C VAL A 472 -5.06 19.21 -2.78
N ASP A 473 -4.72 17.92 -2.70
CA ASP A 473 -3.53 17.35 -3.36
C ASP A 473 -3.85 16.80 -4.77
N ALA A 474 -5.13 16.51 -5.05
CA ALA A 474 -5.55 16.07 -6.38
C ALA A 474 -5.33 17.20 -7.40
N SER A 475 -4.87 16.83 -8.60
CA SER A 475 -4.76 17.79 -9.70
C SER A 475 -6.10 17.96 -10.42
N PRO A 476 -6.50 19.19 -10.80
CA PRO A 476 -7.75 19.44 -11.52
C PRO A 476 -7.84 18.69 -12.84
N ALA A 477 -9.06 18.41 -13.28
CA ALA A 477 -9.35 17.99 -14.65
C ALA A 477 -10.42 18.92 -15.24
N ILE A 478 -10.16 19.51 -16.40
CA ILE A 478 -11.07 20.44 -17.08
C ILE A 478 -11.79 19.69 -18.19
N VAL A 479 -13.12 19.73 -18.19
CA VAL A 479 -13.99 19.10 -19.19
C VAL A 479 -14.72 20.19 -19.97
N LEU A 480 -14.58 20.15 -21.29
CA LEU A 480 -15.17 21.10 -22.23
C LEU A 480 -16.20 20.37 -23.06
N ARG A 481 -17.42 20.91 -23.14
CA ARG A 481 -18.51 20.30 -23.92
C ARG A 481 -19.03 21.28 -24.95
N ASP A 482 -19.23 20.76 -26.16
CA ASP A 482 -19.91 21.48 -27.24
C ASP A 482 -21.37 21.71 -26.86
N SER A 483 -21.77 22.97 -26.70
CA SER A 483 -23.16 23.34 -26.46
C SER A 483 -23.88 23.48 -27.80
N GLN A 484 -24.91 22.69 -28.04
CA GLN A 484 -25.81 22.85 -29.20
C GLN A 484 -26.72 24.09 -29.10
N ARG A 485 -26.68 24.84 -27.98
CA ARG A 485 -27.62 25.95 -27.68
C ARG A 485 -26.97 27.28 -27.30
N SER A 486 -25.65 27.36 -27.17
CA SER A 486 -24.93 28.61 -26.83
C SER A 486 -23.54 28.64 -27.46
N ASP A 487 -23.12 29.79 -27.98
CA ASP A 487 -21.77 30.01 -28.57
C ASP A 487 -20.62 29.91 -27.55
N VAL A 488 -20.90 29.68 -26.27
CA VAL A 488 -19.89 29.48 -25.22
C VAL A 488 -19.88 28.01 -24.79
N PRO A 489 -18.76 27.29 -24.92
CA PRO A 489 -18.63 25.92 -24.44
C PRO A 489 -18.74 25.86 -22.92
N LYS A 490 -19.47 24.87 -22.40
CA LYS A 490 -19.58 24.67 -20.94
C LYS A 490 -18.30 24.00 -20.44
N ALA A 491 -17.50 24.74 -19.69
CA ALA A 491 -16.22 24.28 -19.14
C ALA A 491 -16.36 23.98 -17.64
N VAL A 492 -16.05 22.73 -17.26
CA VAL A 492 -16.23 22.22 -15.90
C VAL A 492 -14.89 21.77 -15.32
N VAL A 493 -14.57 22.21 -14.12
CA VAL A 493 -13.44 21.73 -13.33
C VAL A 493 -13.90 20.59 -12.43
N LEU A 494 -13.21 19.46 -12.48
CA LEU A 494 -13.39 18.33 -11.58
C LEU A 494 -12.21 18.27 -10.61
N ILE A 495 -12.49 18.23 -9.32
CA ILE A 495 -11.45 18.23 -8.28
C ILE A 495 -11.89 17.40 -7.06
N GLY A 496 -10.95 16.65 -6.50
CA GLY A 496 -11.13 15.88 -5.26
C GLY A 496 -10.28 16.44 -4.12
N SER A 497 -10.63 16.15 -2.87
CA SER A 497 -9.87 16.60 -1.71
C SER A 497 -9.79 15.58 -0.57
N HIS A 498 -9.02 15.93 0.48
CA HIS A 498 -8.87 15.12 1.68
C HIS A 498 -10.10 15.10 2.58
N SER A 499 -11.15 15.85 2.25
CA SER A 499 -12.44 15.83 2.97
C SER A 499 -13.39 14.77 2.41
N HIS A 500 -12.90 13.95 1.47
CA HIS A 500 -13.63 12.93 0.73
C HIS A 500 -14.61 13.53 -0.29
N ARG A 501 -14.56 14.85 -0.51
CA ARG A 501 -15.42 15.54 -1.48
C ARG A 501 -14.81 15.49 -2.88
N VAL A 502 -15.66 15.23 -3.87
CA VAL A 502 -15.44 15.52 -5.28
C VAL A 502 -16.38 16.65 -5.67
N GLN A 503 -15.85 17.72 -6.25
CA GLN A 503 -16.61 18.87 -6.73
C GLN A 503 -16.50 19.00 -8.24
N ALA A 504 -17.62 19.39 -8.87
CA ALA A 504 -17.63 19.96 -10.20
C ALA A 504 -17.91 21.46 -10.11
N LEU A 505 -17.02 22.28 -10.66
CA LEU A 505 -17.11 23.74 -10.63
C LEU A 505 -17.19 24.28 -12.05
N ASP A 506 -17.87 25.40 -12.25
CA ASP A 506 -17.78 26.17 -13.48
C ASP A 506 -16.38 26.81 -13.61
N LEU A 507 -15.70 26.64 -14.75
CA LEU A 507 -14.31 27.09 -14.91
C LEU A 507 -14.13 28.60 -14.75
N VAL A 508 -15.08 29.40 -15.22
CA VAL A 508 -14.95 30.86 -15.28
C VAL A 508 -15.36 31.50 -13.96
N SER A 509 -16.48 31.06 -13.38
CA SER A 509 -17.06 31.64 -12.17
C SER A 509 -16.62 30.94 -10.88
N GLY A 510 -16.13 29.70 -10.94
CA GLY A 510 -15.85 28.88 -9.76
C GLY A 510 -17.10 28.36 -9.05
N ASN A 511 -18.30 28.58 -9.62
CA ASN A 511 -19.56 28.18 -9.00
C ASN A 511 -19.67 26.65 -8.91
N LEU A 512 -20.11 26.15 -7.76
CA LEU A 512 -20.36 24.73 -7.53
C LEU A 512 -21.55 24.25 -8.37
N LEU A 513 -21.30 23.31 -9.28
CA LEU A 513 -22.31 22.66 -10.10
C LEU A 513 -22.89 21.44 -9.39
N TRP A 514 -22.03 20.62 -8.81
CA TRP A 514 -22.42 19.50 -7.93
C TRP A 514 -21.26 19.11 -7.01
N GLU A 515 -21.58 18.46 -5.90
CA GLU A 515 -20.63 17.88 -4.95
C GLU A 515 -21.05 16.45 -4.60
N ARG A 516 -20.06 15.57 -4.37
CA ARG A 516 -20.27 14.22 -3.87
C ARG A 516 -19.24 13.87 -2.81
N VAL A 517 -19.68 13.27 -1.71
CA VAL A 517 -18.80 12.71 -0.67
C VAL A 517 -18.59 11.21 -0.93
N LEU A 518 -17.33 10.78 -0.96
CA LEU A 518 -16.90 9.39 -1.17
C LEU A 518 -16.43 8.75 0.15
N GLY A 519 -15.88 7.53 0.08
CA GLY A 519 -15.53 6.74 1.26
C GLY A 519 -14.33 7.25 2.07
N ASP A 520 -13.36 7.89 1.43
CA ASP A 520 -12.11 8.39 2.03
C ASP A 520 -11.52 9.52 1.16
N ARG A 521 -10.34 10.04 1.51
CA ARG A 521 -9.64 11.10 0.79
C ARG A 521 -9.39 10.76 -0.67
N ILE A 522 -9.35 11.81 -1.48
CA ILE A 522 -9.16 11.74 -2.93
C ILE A 522 -7.93 12.57 -3.31
N GLU A 523 -6.91 11.88 -3.82
CA GLU A 523 -5.68 12.50 -4.34
C GLU A 523 -5.49 12.20 -5.84
N ALA A 524 -6.29 11.27 -6.38
CA ALA A 524 -6.31 10.96 -7.80
C ALA A 524 -6.93 12.12 -8.60
N SER A 525 -6.29 12.54 -9.68
CA SER A 525 -6.93 13.43 -10.66
C SER A 525 -8.07 12.69 -11.35
N ALA A 526 -9.19 13.36 -11.56
CA ALA A 526 -10.35 12.78 -12.22
C ALA A 526 -10.09 12.52 -13.71
N ALA A 527 -10.70 11.48 -14.24
CA ALA A 527 -10.78 11.22 -15.67
C ALA A 527 -12.24 11.19 -16.13
N VAL A 528 -12.47 11.20 -17.44
CA VAL A 528 -13.82 11.12 -18.00
C VAL A 528 -13.88 9.93 -18.95
N SER A 529 -14.95 9.14 -18.88
CA SER A 529 -15.18 8.02 -19.79
C SER A 529 -15.21 8.48 -21.24
N ARG A 530 -14.93 7.56 -22.17
CA ARG A 530 -14.95 7.84 -23.62
C ARG A 530 -16.24 8.50 -24.10
N CYS A 531 -17.38 8.19 -23.50
CA CYS A 531 -18.67 8.75 -23.88
C CYS A 531 -19.01 10.08 -23.19
N GLY A 532 -18.12 10.61 -22.34
CA GLY A 532 -18.29 11.91 -21.68
C GLY A 532 -19.27 11.92 -20.50
N SER A 533 -19.98 10.81 -20.26
CA SER A 533 -21.09 10.72 -19.30
C SER A 533 -20.69 10.29 -17.90
N LEU A 534 -19.48 9.75 -17.73
CA LEU A 534 -18.96 9.29 -16.44
C LEU A 534 -17.67 9.99 -16.08
N VAL A 535 -17.58 10.47 -14.85
CA VAL A 535 -16.34 10.90 -14.20
C VAL A 535 -15.79 9.72 -13.42
N VAL A 536 -14.52 9.39 -13.64
CA VAL A 536 -13.82 8.31 -12.94
C VAL A 536 -12.83 8.88 -11.95
N VAL A 537 -12.86 8.41 -10.71
CA VAL A 537 -11.94 8.86 -9.66
C VAL A 537 -11.54 7.71 -8.74
N GLY A 538 -10.25 7.65 -8.40
CA GLY A 538 -9.71 6.75 -7.39
C GLY A 538 -9.83 7.34 -5.98
N CYS A 539 -10.10 6.48 -4.99
CA CYS A 539 -10.26 6.87 -3.59
C CYS A 539 -9.40 6.00 -2.67
N TYR A 540 -8.98 6.56 -1.53
CA TYR A 540 -8.19 5.84 -0.53
C TYR A 540 -8.94 4.70 0.18
N ASP A 541 -10.28 4.64 0.05
CA ASP A 541 -11.11 3.53 0.54
C ASP A 541 -11.02 2.24 -0.32
N GLY A 542 -10.06 2.22 -1.26
CA GLY A 542 -9.86 1.17 -2.26
C GLY A 542 -10.87 1.16 -3.40
N GLY A 543 -11.75 2.15 -3.49
CA GLY A 543 -12.77 2.29 -4.52
C GLY A 543 -12.31 3.05 -5.75
N VAL A 544 -12.76 2.58 -6.92
CA VAL A 544 -12.76 3.32 -8.19
C VAL A 544 -14.21 3.69 -8.49
N TYR A 545 -14.51 4.97 -8.39
CA TYR A 545 -15.86 5.49 -8.49
C TYR A 545 -16.14 5.99 -9.92
N PHE A 546 -17.28 5.60 -10.47
CA PHE A 546 -17.80 6.06 -11.74
C PHE A 546 -19.04 6.90 -11.48
N LEU A 547 -18.88 8.22 -11.50
CA LEU A 547 -19.90 9.19 -11.17
C LEU A 547 -20.56 9.73 -12.43
N CYS A 548 -21.86 9.97 -12.40
CA CYS A 548 -22.58 10.68 -13.46
C CYS A 548 -21.98 12.09 -13.62
N SER A 549 -21.54 12.44 -14.82
CA SER A 549 -20.86 13.71 -15.08
C SER A 549 -21.69 14.96 -14.78
N ASP A 550 -23.02 14.85 -14.87
CA ASP A 550 -23.93 16.00 -14.70
C ASP A 550 -24.43 16.16 -13.27
N SER A 551 -24.47 15.07 -12.48
CA SER A 551 -25.08 15.06 -11.15
C SER A 551 -24.16 14.59 -10.02
N GLY A 552 -22.98 14.05 -10.36
CA GLY A 552 -22.06 13.43 -9.39
C GLY A 552 -22.59 12.14 -8.75
N GLU A 553 -23.69 11.56 -9.22
CA GLU A 553 -24.25 10.32 -8.67
C GLU A 553 -23.42 9.09 -9.06
N THR A 554 -23.09 8.23 -8.10
CA THR A 554 -22.36 6.98 -8.35
C THR A 554 -23.19 6.03 -9.21
N ARG A 555 -22.72 5.77 -10.43
CA ARG A 555 -23.32 4.81 -11.38
C ARG A 555 -22.70 3.42 -11.23
N TRP A 556 -21.42 3.36 -10.88
CA TRP A 556 -20.71 2.12 -10.61
C TRP A 556 -19.56 2.37 -9.63
N LEU A 557 -19.26 1.37 -8.81
CA LEU A 557 -18.15 1.35 -7.87
C LEU A 557 -17.44 0.02 -8.03
N PHE A 558 -16.17 0.08 -8.40
CA PHE A 558 -15.29 -1.08 -8.41
C PHE A 558 -14.39 -1.06 -7.18
N LYS A 559 -14.21 -2.20 -6.50
CA LYS A 559 -13.34 -2.32 -5.33
C LYS A 559 -12.04 -3.01 -5.68
N THR A 560 -10.93 -2.32 -5.44
CA THR A 560 -9.56 -2.86 -5.49
C THR A 560 -9.16 -3.39 -4.10
N GLY A 561 -7.97 -4.00 -3.99
CA GLY A 561 -7.50 -4.58 -2.72
C GLY A 561 -6.94 -3.57 -1.71
N ASN A 562 -6.69 -2.32 -2.11
CA ASN A 562 -6.13 -1.27 -1.27
C ASN A 562 -6.38 0.12 -1.89
N ALA A 563 -5.99 1.21 -1.22
CA ALA A 563 -6.15 2.59 -1.65
C ALA A 563 -5.78 2.85 -3.13
N VAL A 564 -6.53 3.75 -3.77
CA VAL A 564 -6.37 4.13 -5.17
C VAL A 564 -6.00 5.61 -5.27
N LYS A 565 -4.71 5.91 -5.23
CA LYS A 565 -4.19 7.26 -5.50
C LYS A 565 -3.87 7.51 -6.98
N SER A 566 -3.55 6.46 -7.73
CA SER A 566 -3.30 6.54 -9.16
C SER A 566 -4.46 7.24 -9.87
N SER A 567 -4.15 8.25 -10.70
CA SER A 567 -5.17 8.89 -11.53
C SER A 567 -5.61 7.90 -12.63
N PRO A 568 -6.91 7.68 -12.85
CA PRO A 568 -7.35 6.78 -13.91
C PRO A 568 -6.94 7.29 -15.30
N ALA A 569 -6.61 6.38 -16.21
CA ALA A 569 -6.38 6.66 -17.61
C ALA A 569 -7.48 6.01 -18.45
N VAL A 570 -8.01 6.74 -19.42
CA VAL A 570 -9.12 6.27 -20.26
C VAL A 570 -8.65 6.09 -21.68
N ASP A 571 -8.82 4.89 -22.22
CA ASP A 571 -8.50 4.61 -23.61
C ASP A 571 -9.56 5.21 -24.53
N PRO A 572 -9.22 6.17 -25.41
CA PRO A 572 -10.18 6.80 -26.30
C PRO A 572 -10.72 5.83 -27.36
N VAL A 573 -10.06 4.69 -27.61
CA VAL A 573 -10.43 3.74 -28.67
C VAL A 573 -11.38 2.66 -28.16
N SER A 574 -11.11 2.02 -27.03
CA SER A 574 -11.99 0.97 -26.48
C SER A 574 -12.96 1.50 -25.40
N GLY A 575 -12.61 2.60 -24.72
CA GLY A 575 -13.30 3.05 -23.52
C GLY A 575 -12.91 2.32 -22.25
N LEU A 576 -11.88 1.46 -22.28
CA LEU A 576 -11.30 0.86 -21.09
C LEU A 576 -10.72 1.95 -20.18
N VAL A 577 -10.88 1.73 -18.88
CA VAL A 577 -10.39 2.60 -17.83
C VAL A 577 -9.34 1.85 -17.04
N VAL A 578 -8.10 2.33 -17.09
CA VAL A 578 -6.96 1.71 -16.42
C VAL A 578 -6.59 2.49 -15.17
N VAL A 579 -6.33 1.78 -14.07
CA VAL A 579 -5.99 2.39 -12.78
C VAL A 579 -5.06 1.51 -11.95
N GLY A 580 -4.09 2.14 -11.28
CA GLY A 580 -3.20 1.48 -10.31
C GLY A 580 -3.76 1.50 -8.88
N SER A 581 -3.48 0.47 -8.08
CA SER A 581 -3.83 0.40 -6.66
C SER A 581 -2.62 0.14 -5.79
N HIS A 582 -2.71 0.54 -4.52
CA HIS A 582 -1.71 0.26 -3.50
C HIS A 582 -1.59 -1.23 -3.16
N ASP A 583 -2.49 -2.07 -3.65
CA ASP A 583 -2.39 -3.53 -3.56
C ASP A 583 -1.33 -4.14 -4.51
N GLY A 584 -0.62 -3.31 -5.26
CA GLY A 584 0.43 -3.71 -6.19
C GLY A 584 -0.07 -4.11 -7.57
N HIS A 585 -1.33 -3.81 -7.91
CA HIS A 585 -1.90 -4.16 -9.21
C HIS A 585 -2.36 -2.95 -10.03
N VAL A 586 -2.37 -3.16 -11.34
CA VAL A 586 -3.10 -2.34 -12.32
C VAL A 586 -4.35 -3.10 -12.77
N TYR A 587 -5.45 -2.39 -12.87
CA TYR A 587 -6.76 -2.89 -13.25
C TYR A 587 -7.20 -2.22 -14.54
N ALA A 588 -7.67 -2.99 -15.52
CA ALA A 588 -8.44 -2.46 -16.64
C ALA A 588 -9.93 -2.76 -16.45
N LEU A 589 -10.71 -1.70 -16.43
CA LEU A 589 -12.13 -1.72 -16.11
C LEU A 589 -12.93 -1.35 -17.35
N ASN A 590 -14.00 -2.10 -17.60
CA ASN A 590 -14.97 -1.76 -18.63
C ASN A 590 -16.20 -1.13 -17.95
N PRO A 591 -16.39 0.20 -18.03
CA PRO A 591 -17.50 0.88 -17.36
C PRO A 591 -18.87 0.53 -17.95
N GLN A 592 -18.93 0.13 -19.23
CA GLN A 592 -20.18 -0.25 -19.89
C GLN A 592 -20.66 -1.62 -19.41
N LEU A 593 -19.74 -2.56 -19.24
CA LEU A 593 -20.01 -3.92 -18.75
C LEU A 593 -19.92 -4.05 -17.22
N GLN A 594 -19.45 -3.01 -16.54
CA GLN A 594 -19.25 -2.97 -15.08
C GLN A 594 -18.41 -4.12 -14.54
N LEU A 595 -17.33 -4.46 -15.26
CA LEU A 595 -16.44 -5.55 -14.89
C LEU A 595 -14.96 -5.15 -15.03
N CYS A 596 -14.12 -5.89 -14.32
CA CYS A 596 -12.68 -5.86 -14.53
C CYS A 596 -12.35 -6.82 -15.69
N VAL A 597 -11.77 -6.29 -16.76
CA VAL A 597 -11.40 -7.08 -17.95
C VAL A 597 -10.16 -7.89 -17.66
N TRP A 598 -9.15 -7.26 -17.05
CA TRP A 598 -7.94 -7.91 -16.60
C TRP A 598 -7.33 -7.15 -15.42
N LYS A 599 -6.50 -7.88 -14.67
CA LYS A 599 -5.73 -7.38 -13.52
C LYS A 599 -4.30 -7.88 -13.65
N HIS A 600 -3.32 -6.99 -13.49
CA HIS A 600 -1.89 -7.32 -13.59
C HIS A 600 -1.14 -6.90 -12.31
N HIS A 601 -0.27 -7.76 -11.78
CA HIS A 601 0.55 -7.44 -10.60
C HIS A 601 1.91 -6.84 -11.01
N CYS A 602 2.24 -5.64 -10.55
CA CYS A 602 3.37 -4.85 -11.04
C CYS A 602 4.72 -5.17 -10.36
N GLY A 603 5.00 -6.44 -10.06
CA GLY A 603 6.29 -6.87 -9.50
C GLY A 603 6.57 -6.46 -8.04
N GLY A 604 5.57 -5.92 -7.33
CA GLY A 604 5.63 -5.57 -5.90
C GLY A 604 5.65 -4.07 -5.64
N GLY A 605 5.32 -3.68 -4.41
CA GLY A 605 5.12 -2.28 -4.01
C GLY A 605 3.79 -1.70 -4.52
N ALA A 606 3.32 -0.61 -3.91
CA ALA A 606 2.10 0.06 -4.32
C ALA A 606 2.21 0.64 -5.74
N VAL A 607 1.15 0.57 -6.54
CA VAL A 607 1.07 1.28 -7.83
C VAL A 607 0.50 2.67 -7.55
N PHE A 608 1.42 3.56 -7.21
CA PHE A 608 1.12 4.95 -6.90
C PHE A 608 1.09 5.83 -8.16
N SER A 609 2.00 5.55 -9.10
CA SER A 609 2.12 6.27 -10.35
C SER A 609 0.87 6.10 -11.20
N SER A 610 0.46 7.15 -11.91
CA SER A 610 -0.68 7.07 -12.81
C SER A 610 -0.28 6.34 -14.10
N PRO A 611 -1.09 5.40 -14.61
CA PRO A 611 -0.84 4.75 -15.88
C PRO A 611 -0.83 5.74 -17.04
N HIS A 612 0.07 5.53 -18.00
CA HIS A 612 0.14 6.32 -19.22
C HIS A 612 -0.18 5.45 -20.45
N LEU A 613 -1.07 5.94 -21.31
CA LEU A 613 -1.59 5.18 -22.45
C LEU A 613 -0.98 5.68 -23.75
N LEU A 614 -0.38 4.77 -24.52
CA LEU A 614 -0.03 5.00 -25.93
C LEU A 614 -1.05 4.27 -26.81
N ALA A 615 -2.20 4.92 -27.01
CA ALA A 615 -3.37 4.32 -27.65
C ALA A 615 -3.10 3.83 -29.10
N THR A 616 -2.20 4.51 -29.83
CA THR A 616 -1.84 4.16 -31.22
C THR A 616 -1.19 2.78 -31.35
N HIS A 617 -0.44 2.36 -30.33
CA HIS A 617 0.26 1.07 -30.29
C HIS A 617 -0.36 0.09 -29.29
N ARG A 618 -1.51 0.47 -28.70
CA ARG A 618 -2.19 -0.30 -27.65
C ARG A 618 -1.25 -0.70 -26.52
N ARG A 619 -0.36 0.23 -26.13
CA ARG A 619 0.57 0.06 -25.02
C ARG A 619 0.11 0.87 -23.81
N LEU A 620 0.43 0.33 -22.64
CA LEU A 620 0.20 0.92 -21.35
C LEU A 620 1.50 0.91 -20.56
N TYR A 621 1.91 2.05 -20.03
CA TYR A 621 3.02 2.15 -19.12
C TYR A 621 2.53 2.31 -17.69
N ALA A 622 3.03 1.49 -16.78
CA ALA A 622 2.69 1.56 -15.37
C ALA A 622 3.95 1.35 -14.52
N ALA A 623 4.08 2.13 -13.44
CA ALA A 623 5.22 2.01 -12.54
C ALA A 623 4.80 1.81 -11.08
N SER A 624 5.62 1.11 -10.32
CA SER A 624 5.35 0.81 -8.91
C SER A 624 6.44 1.34 -7.98
N LEU A 625 6.08 1.47 -6.70
CA LEU A 625 7.03 1.77 -5.63
C LEU A 625 8.03 0.61 -5.39
N GLY A 626 7.84 -0.55 -6.03
CA GLY A 626 8.83 -1.63 -6.05
C GLY A 626 9.96 -1.41 -7.05
N GLY A 627 10.00 -0.28 -7.75
CA GLY A 627 11.05 0.03 -8.74
C GLY A 627 10.85 -0.65 -10.09
N GLN A 628 9.62 -1.05 -10.40
CA GLN A 628 9.25 -1.66 -11.68
C GLN A 628 8.55 -0.62 -12.56
N LEU A 629 9.01 -0.47 -13.80
CA LEU A 629 8.30 0.16 -14.91
C LEU A 629 7.94 -0.92 -15.92
N LEU A 630 6.65 -1.10 -16.17
CA LEU A 630 6.12 -2.11 -17.09
C LEU A 630 5.54 -1.45 -18.32
N CYS A 631 5.80 -2.03 -19.48
CA CYS A 631 4.99 -1.85 -20.67
C CYS A 631 4.08 -3.06 -20.81
N LEU A 632 2.78 -2.80 -20.76
CA LEU A 632 1.72 -3.79 -20.87
C LEU A 632 1.00 -3.62 -22.20
N ASP A 633 0.52 -4.73 -22.75
CA ASP A 633 -0.51 -4.71 -23.78
C ASP A 633 -1.83 -4.25 -23.16
N LEU A 634 -2.44 -3.21 -23.74
CA LEU A 634 -3.59 -2.54 -23.13
C LEU A 634 -4.86 -3.41 -23.14
N ASP A 635 -4.99 -4.32 -24.09
CA ASP A 635 -6.20 -5.15 -24.22
C ASP A 635 -6.14 -6.41 -23.37
N SER A 636 -4.96 -7.00 -23.20
CA SER A 636 -4.77 -8.26 -22.48
C SER A 636 -4.13 -8.11 -21.10
N GLY A 637 -3.42 -7.01 -20.84
CA GLY A 637 -2.62 -6.83 -19.62
C GLY A 637 -1.34 -7.67 -19.58
N HIS A 638 -0.92 -8.29 -20.70
CA HIS A 638 0.33 -9.03 -20.78
C HIS A 638 1.53 -8.09 -20.81
N VAL A 639 2.63 -8.50 -20.16
CA VAL A 639 3.89 -7.74 -20.17
C VAL A 639 4.53 -7.84 -21.54
N VAL A 640 4.80 -6.69 -22.14
CA VAL A 640 5.55 -6.53 -23.39
C VAL A 640 7.03 -6.48 -23.06
N TRP A 641 7.38 -5.64 -22.09
CA TRP A 641 8.71 -5.54 -21.51
C TRP A 641 8.62 -4.93 -20.11
N SER A 642 9.69 -5.12 -19.33
CA SER A 642 9.83 -4.57 -17.99
C SER A 642 11.20 -3.93 -17.83
N TYR A 643 11.25 -2.80 -17.14
CA TYR A 643 12.47 -2.14 -16.68
C TYR A 643 12.44 -2.06 -15.16
N CYS A 644 13.51 -2.53 -14.52
CA CYS A 644 13.58 -2.67 -13.07
C CYS A 644 14.77 -1.90 -12.51
N ARG A 645 14.55 -1.22 -11.39
CA ARG A 645 15.58 -0.58 -10.57
C ARG A 645 15.37 -0.93 -9.10
N ASP A 646 16.43 -0.82 -8.31
CA ASP A 646 16.37 -0.99 -6.85
C ASP A 646 15.75 0.23 -6.12
N THR A 647 15.28 1.22 -6.88
CA THR A 647 14.75 2.48 -6.38
C THR A 647 13.29 2.68 -6.81
N PRO A 648 12.40 3.17 -5.92
CA PRO A 648 10.98 3.31 -6.25
C PRO A 648 10.73 4.31 -7.39
N PHE A 649 9.66 4.06 -8.17
CA PHE A 649 9.10 5.03 -9.11
C PHE A 649 7.84 5.68 -8.54
N PHE A 650 7.97 6.94 -8.15
CA PHE A 650 6.87 7.73 -7.61
C PHE A 650 6.23 8.60 -8.69
N SER A 651 7.05 9.15 -9.59
CA SER A 651 6.59 9.89 -10.76
C SER A 651 5.79 8.99 -11.72
N SER A 652 4.90 9.60 -12.52
CA SER A 652 4.15 8.87 -13.53
C SER A 652 4.95 8.80 -14.85
N PRO A 653 4.98 7.64 -15.53
CA PRO A 653 5.61 7.55 -16.84
C PRO A 653 4.90 8.45 -17.85
N ASN A 654 5.65 8.94 -18.83
CA ASN A 654 5.10 9.68 -19.96
C ASN A 654 5.78 9.17 -21.24
N SER A 655 5.13 9.27 -22.39
CA SER A 655 5.71 8.82 -23.66
C SER A 655 5.43 9.77 -24.82
N SER A 656 6.41 9.94 -25.69
CA SER A 656 6.30 10.70 -26.92
C SER A 656 7.36 10.27 -27.91
N CYS A 657 7.00 10.21 -29.21
CA CYS A 657 7.94 9.96 -30.31
C CYS A 657 8.88 8.75 -30.08
N GLY A 658 8.36 7.64 -29.57
CA GLY A 658 9.14 6.41 -29.30
C GLY A 658 10.02 6.45 -28.04
N HIS A 659 9.92 7.50 -27.24
CA HIS A 659 10.58 7.64 -25.95
C HIS A 659 9.59 7.47 -24.81
N VAL A 660 10.01 6.81 -23.74
CA VAL A 660 9.29 6.62 -22.48
C VAL A 660 10.16 7.19 -21.37
N VAL A 661 9.63 8.14 -20.62
CA VAL A 661 10.38 8.87 -19.59
C VAL A 661 9.74 8.68 -18.23
N ILE A 662 10.58 8.55 -17.21
CA ILE A 662 10.14 8.43 -15.82
C ILE A 662 11.22 8.96 -14.86
N GLY A 663 10.80 9.58 -13.76
CA GLY A 663 11.65 9.98 -12.64
C GLY A 663 11.59 9.01 -11.46
N SER A 664 12.70 8.84 -10.76
CA SER A 664 12.83 7.97 -9.58
C SER A 664 13.20 8.73 -8.31
N VAL A 665 12.96 8.08 -7.16
CA VAL A 665 13.18 8.67 -5.82
C VAL A 665 14.65 9.00 -5.56
N ASP A 666 15.59 8.35 -6.25
CA ASP A 666 17.04 8.60 -6.12
C ASP A 666 17.56 9.76 -6.96
N GLY A 667 16.65 10.56 -7.56
CA GLY A 667 17.01 11.73 -8.36
C GLY A 667 17.29 11.44 -9.84
N ASN A 668 17.14 10.20 -10.32
CA ASN A 668 17.32 9.95 -11.74
C ASN A 668 16.05 10.25 -12.54
N ILE A 669 16.23 10.89 -13.69
CA ILE A 669 15.26 10.94 -14.79
C ILE A 669 15.77 9.98 -15.86
N CYS A 670 15.05 8.89 -16.08
CA CYS A 670 15.39 7.86 -17.05
C CYS A 670 14.57 8.04 -18.32
N CYS A 671 15.24 7.95 -19.48
CA CYS A 671 14.58 7.88 -20.77
C CYS A 671 14.87 6.54 -21.42
N LEU A 672 13.81 5.85 -21.82
CA LEU A 672 13.85 4.55 -22.45
C LEU A 672 13.26 4.64 -23.86
N ARG A 673 13.71 3.75 -24.73
CA ARG A 673 13.04 3.45 -25.98
C ARG A 673 11.71 2.75 -25.70
N ASP A 674 10.77 2.83 -26.63
CA ASP A 674 9.51 2.06 -26.61
C ASP A 674 9.69 0.53 -26.55
N THR A 675 10.92 0.03 -26.74
CA THR A 675 11.33 -1.38 -26.55
C THR A 675 11.78 -1.71 -25.11
N GLY A 676 11.90 -0.70 -24.23
CA GLY A 676 12.39 -0.86 -22.86
C GLY A 676 13.91 -0.70 -22.68
N GLU A 677 14.64 -0.38 -23.75
CA GLU A 677 16.08 -0.10 -23.70
C GLU A 677 16.33 1.29 -23.09
N LEU A 678 17.20 1.40 -22.09
CA LEU A 678 17.62 2.68 -21.50
C LEU A 678 18.47 3.46 -22.52
N LEU A 679 18.03 4.67 -22.89
CA LEU A 679 18.73 5.55 -23.83
C LEU A 679 19.69 6.49 -23.10
N TRP A 680 19.19 7.16 -22.06
CA TRP A 680 19.99 8.08 -21.24
C TRP A 680 19.36 8.22 -19.85
N GLN A 681 20.17 8.75 -18.93
CA GLN A 681 19.74 9.10 -17.58
C GLN A 681 20.32 10.46 -17.20
N PHE A 682 19.55 11.25 -16.47
CA PHE A 682 19.98 12.53 -15.93
C PHE A 682 19.79 12.52 -14.40
N LEU A 683 20.81 12.94 -13.65
CA LEU A 683 20.79 12.95 -12.19
C LEU A 683 20.53 14.37 -11.67
N THR A 684 19.42 14.54 -10.96
CA THR A 684 19.07 15.76 -10.22
C THR A 684 19.74 15.77 -8.84
N GLU A 685 19.66 16.90 -8.12
CA GLU A 685 20.27 17.05 -6.79
C GLU A 685 19.33 16.57 -5.66
N GLY A 686 18.08 16.25 -5.99
CA GLY A 686 17.09 15.68 -5.07
C GLY A 686 16.15 14.66 -5.73
N PRO A 687 15.24 14.03 -4.97
CA PRO A 687 14.27 13.07 -5.50
C PRO A 687 13.34 13.63 -6.59
N VAL A 688 12.98 12.80 -7.58
CA VAL A 688 12.06 13.17 -8.67
C VAL A 688 10.68 12.55 -8.46
N PHE A 689 9.75 13.34 -7.90
CA PHE A 689 8.34 12.93 -7.72
C PHE A 689 7.41 13.57 -8.76
N SER A 690 7.82 14.72 -9.32
CA SER A 690 7.14 15.34 -10.45
C SER A 690 7.19 14.43 -11.67
N SER A 691 6.09 14.35 -12.43
CA SER A 691 6.04 13.52 -13.64
C SER A 691 6.69 14.26 -14.81
N PRO A 692 7.59 13.64 -15.59
CA PRO A 692 8.19 14.30 -16.75
C PRO A 692 7.13 14.67 -17.79
N CYS A 693 7.25 15.87 -18.38
CA CYS A 693 6.33 16.41 -19.37
C CYS A 693 7.07 16.81 -20.64
N PHE A 694 6.63 16.30 -21.79
CA PHE A 694 7.20 16.68 -23.08
C PHE A 694 6.71 18.06 -23.52
N VAL A 695 7.60 18.86 -24.08
CA VAL A 695 7.26 20.10 -24.77
C VAL A 695 7.10 19.79 -26.26
N PRO A 696 5.87 19.91 -26.82
CA PRO A 696 5.68 19.73 -28.25
C PRO A 696 6.58 20.66 -29.07
N GLU A 697 7.05 20.19 -30.23
CA GLU A 697 7.91 20.90 -31.21
C GLU A 697 9.36 21.18 -30.80
N GLN A 698 9.66 21.38 -29.52
CA GLN A 698 11.03 21.75 -29.07
C GLN A 698 11.95 20.55 -28.80
N GLN A 699 11.42 19.32 -28.81
CA GLN A 699 12.19 18.10 -28.47
C GLN A 699 12.86 18.22 -27.08
N THR A 700 12.19 18.88 -26.15
CA THR A 700 12.63 19.04 -24.77
C THR A 700 11.65 18.41 -23.78
N LEU A 701 12.19 18.05 -22.62
CA LEU A 701 11.50 17.42 -21.51
C LEU A 701 11.63 18.32 -20.28
N LEU A 702 10.51 18.58 -19.62
CA LEU A 702 10.45 19.32 -18.37
C LEU A 702 10.18 18.39 -17.20
N CYS A 703 10.93 18.53 -16.12
CA CYS A 703 10.73 17.73 -14.92
C CYS A 703 11.12 18.51 -13.66
N GLY A 704 10.23 18.52 -12.66
CA GLY A 704 10.52 19.09 -11.35
C GLY A 704 11.26 18.10 -10.44
N SER A 705 12.00 18.63 -9.46
CA SER A 705 12.72 17.84 -8.45
C SER A 705 12.55 18.44 -7.05
N HIS A 706 12.75 17.60 -6.03
CA HIS A 706 12.72 17.99 -4.63
C HIS A 706 13.92 18.81 -4.17
N ASP A 707 14.94 19.00 -5.01
CA ASP A 707 15.99 20.02 -4.83
C ASP A 707 15.47 21.46 -5.07
N GLY A 708 14.20 21.61 -5.44
CA GLY A 708 13.60 22.92 -5.74
C GLY A 708 13.97 23.46 -7.10
N ARG A 709 14.31 22.59 -8.07
CA ARG A 709 14.56 22.98 -9.45
C ARG A 709 13.55 22.38 -10.42
N LEU A 710 13.26 23.15 -11.47
CA LEU A 710 12.67 22.67 -12.71
C LEU A 710 13.79 22.49 -13.74
N TYR A 711 13.95 21.28 -14.25
CA TYR A 711 14.92 20.93 -15.25
C TYR A 711 14.29 20.89 -16.64
N CYS A 712 14.96 21.50 -17.62
CA CYS A 712 14.65 21.34 -19.04
C CYS A 712 15.78 20.56 -19.70
N LEU A 713 15.46 19.37 -20.21
CA LEU A 713 16.41 18.43 -20.79
C LEU A 713 16.13 18.24 -22.28
N ASN A 714 17.16 17.97 -23.06
CA ASN A 714 17.01 17.56 -24.44
C ASN A 714 16.50 16.11 -24.49
N CYS A 715 15.43 15.84 -25.24
CA CYS A 715 14.84 14.50 -25.32
C CYS A 715 15.77 13.47 -25.97
N ALA A 716 16.67 13.88 -26.85
CA ALA A 716 17.51 12.97 -27.64
C ALA A 716 18.66 12.37 -26.82
N ASP A 717 19.31 13.17 -25.98
CA ASP A 717 20.53 12.76 -25.25
C ASP A 717 20.49 13.02 -23.74
N GLY A 718 19.42 13.64 -23.23
CA GLY A 718 19.28 13.97 -21.80
C GLY A 718 20.15 15.14 -21.35
N SER A 719 20.79 15.88 -22.27
CA SER A 719 21.61 17.04 -21.92
C SER A 719 20.76 18.17 -21.34
N LEU A 720 21.32 18.88 -20.35
CA LEU A 720 20.66 20.00 -19.72
C LEU A 720 20.60 21.20 -20.69
N VAL A 721 19.39 21.68 -20.97
CA VAL A 721 19.14 22.88 -21.78
C VAL A 721 19.14 24.13 -20.88
N TRP A 722 18.32 24.11 -19.83
CA TRP A 722 18.27 25.14 -18.80
C TRP A 722 17.69 24.58 -17.50
N THR A 723 17.90 25.30 -16.40
CA THR A 723 17.28 25.00 -15.09
C THR A 723 16.67 26.27 -14.51
N PHE A 724 15.58 26.13 -13.76
CA PHE A 724 14.95 27.21 -13.02
C PHE A 724 14.88 26.85 -11.53
N GLN A 725 15.30 27.76 -10.66
CA GLN A 725 15.29 27.56 -9.20
C GLN A 725 14.00 28.13 -8.61
N THR A 726 13.18 27.27 -8.02
CA THR A 726 12.01 27.66 -7.22
C THR A 726 12.41 27.91 -5.76
N THR A 727 11.48 28.49 -5.00
CA THR A 727 11.64 28.82 -3.58
C THR A 727 11.32 27.66 -2.63
N GLY A 728 10.62 26.63 -3.12
CA GLY A 728 10.38 25.36 -2.40
C GLY A 728 10.63 24.14 -3.29
N LYS A 729 10.33 22.93 -2.77
CA LYS A 729 10.46 21.67 -3.51
C LYS A 729 9.46 21.62 -4.68
N VAL A 730 9.79 20.96 -5.78
CA VAL A 730 8.87 20.81 -6.93
C VAL A 730 8.27 19.41 -6.96
N TYR A 731 7.09 19.27 -6.35
CA TYR A 731 6.28 18.04 -6.43
C TYR A 731 5.32 18.06 -7.62
N SER A 732 4.81 19.25 -7.97
CA SER A 732 3.83 19.43 -9.03
C SER A 732 4.39 19.03 -10.40
N THR A 733 3.56 18.46 -11.25
CA THR A 733 3.91 18.19 -12.65
C THR A 733 3.77 19.48 -13.47
N PRO A 734 4.80 19.89 -14.24
CA PRO A 734 4.73 21.08 -15.07
C PRO A 734 3.57 21.01 -16.07
N CYS A 735 2.93 22.14 -16.34
CA CYS A 735 1.87 22.29 -17.32
C CYS A 735 2.36 23.15 -18.47
N VAL A 736 2.52 22.57 -19.66
CA VAL A 736 2.91 23.27 -20.88
C VAL A 736 1.67 23.76 -21.61
N PHE A 737 1.59 25.05 -21.95
CA PHE A 737 0.43 25.62 -22.62
C PHE A 737 0.83 26.73 -23.60
N ASP A 738 -0.08 27.04 -24.53
CA ASP A 738 0.13 28.11 -25.49
C ASP A 738 0.00 29.48 -24.81
N GLY A 739 1.01 30.32 -24.95
CA GLY A 739 1.05 31.68 -24.44
C GLY A 739 0.00 32.59 -25.07
N PHE A 740 -0.61 32.23 -26.21
CA PHE A 740 -1.70 33.01 -26.81
C PHE A 740 -2.86 33.18 -25.82
N ALA A 741 -3.10 32.18 -24.96
CA ALA A 741 -4.04 32.25 -23.85
C ALA A 741 -3.78 33.42 -22.87
N ALA A 742 -2.52 33.81 -22.73
CA ALA A 742 -2.06 34.90 -21.88
C ALA A 742 -1.76 36.20 -22.69
N GLY A 743 -2.07 36.23 -23.98
CA GLY A 743 -1.77 37.36 -24.87
C GLY A 743 -0.28 37.48 -25.25
N GLN A 744 0.51 36.41 -25.09
CA GLN A 744 1.90 36.33 -25.55
C GLN A 744 2.06 35.33 -26.70
N LYS A 745 2.98 35.60 -27.64
CA LYS A 745 3.36 34.60 -28.65
C LYS A 745 4.44 33.68 -28.09
N GLY A 746 4.21 32.38 -28.07
CA GLY A 746 5.18 31.37 -27.63
C GLY A 746 4.57 30.34 -26.68
N VAL A 747 5.35 29.32 -26.31
CA VAL A 747 4.91 28.27 -25.39
C VAL A 747 5.37 28.63 -23.97
N LEU A 748 4.46 28.50 -23.00
CA LEU A 748 4.71 28.78 -21.60
C LEU A 748 4.63 27.49 -20.77
N VAL A 749 5.27 27.51 -19.60
CA VAL A 749 5.15 26.45 -18.59
C VAL A 749 4.69 27.02 -17.26
N GLY A 750 3.66 26.40 -16.69
CA GLY A 750 3.24 26.61 -15.30
C GLY A 750 3.84 25.54 -14.40
N VAL A 751 4.50 25.95 -13.32
CA VAL A 751 5.05 25.05 -12.29
C VAL A 751 4.74 25.60 -10.90
N ALA A 752 4.48 24.73 -9.93
CA ALA A 752 4.24 25.12 -8.55
C ALA A 752 5.22 24.44 -7.59
N SER A 753 5.69 25.20 -6.59
CA SER A 753 6.53 24.69 -5.49
C SER A 753 5.73 24.49 -4.21
N THR A 754 6.25 23.67 -3.30
CA THR A 754 5.56 23.28 -2.05
C THR A 754 5.28 24.44 -1.09
N ASP A 755 5.94 25.58 -1.26
CA ASP A 755 5.70 26.81 -0.50
C ASP A 755 4.48 27.62 -0.98
N GLY A 756 3.78 27.12 -2.00
CA GLY A 756 2.56 27.75 -2.53
C GLY A 756 2.80 28.68 -3.71
N THR A 757 4.05 28.89 -4.13
CA THR A 757 4.35 29.76 -5.29
C THR A 757 4.16 29.04 -6.61
N ILE A 758 3.40 29.67 -7.50
CA ILE A 758 3.16 29.27 -8.88
C ILE A 758 3.97 30.19 -9.78
N TRP A 759 4.73 29.60 -10.69
CA TRP A 759 5.59 30.28 -11.63
C TRP A 759 5.10 30.01 -13.05
N ILE A 760 5.00 31.06 -13.86
CA ILE A 760 4.81 30.97 -15.31
C ILE A 760 6.13 31.36 -15.95
N LEU A 761 6.71 30.46 -16.73
CA LEU A 761 8.01 30.64 -17.37
C LEU A 761 7.88 30.55 -18.90
N ASP A 762 8.76 31.23 -19.62
CA ASP A 762 8.96 31.00 -21.05
C ASP A 762 9.72 29.69 -21.24
N VAL A 763 9.17 28.77 -22.05
CA VAL A 763 9.76 27.43 -22.18
C VAL A 763 11.14 27.44 -22.85
N ARG A 764 11.48 28.50 -23.62
CA ARG A 764 12.70 28.56 -24.41
C ARG A 764 13.95 28.75 -23.55
N ASP A 765 13.84 29.59 -22.53
CA ASP A 765 14.97 30.03 -21.72
C ASP A 765 14.71 29.90 -20.19
N GLY A 766 13.51 29.48 -19.79
CA GLY A 766 13.14 29.33 -18.39
C GLY A 766 12.97 30.68 -17.66
N GLN A 767 12.91 31.80 -18.38
CA GLN A 767 12.73 33.11 -17.75
C GLN A 767 11.33 33.26 -17.19
N ILE A 768 11.24 33.89 -16.02
CA ILE A 768 9.98 34.18 -15.35
C ILE A 768 9.19 35.18 -16.18
N VAL A 769 7.96 34.79 -16.53
CA VAL A 769 6.96 35.67 -17.11
C VAL A 769 6.12 36.30 -16.00
N THR A 770 5.64 35.49 -15.06
CA THR A 770 4.88 35.96 -13.89
C THR A 770 4.87 34.92 -12.78
N SER A 771 4.48 35.31 -11.56
CA SER A 771 4.34 34.40 -10.43
C SER A 771 3.23 34.84 -9.49
N HIS A 772 2.63 33.89 -8.79
CA HIS A 772 1.61 34.14 -7.76
C HIS A 772 1.79 33.17 -6.60
N THR A 773 1.70 33.65 -5.36
CA THR A 773 1.85 32.82 -4.17
C THR A 773 0.51 32.61 -3.49
N LEU A 774 0.10 31.36 -3.36
CA LEU A 774 -1.05 30.94 -2.59
C LEU A 774 -0.71 30.87 -1.09
N PRO A 775 -1.70 30.98 -0.19
CA PRO A 775 -1.45 31.09 1.25
C PRO A 775 -1.08 29.76 1.94
N GLY A 776 -0.98 28.64 1.21
CA GLY A 776 -0.64 27.33 1.76
C GLY A 776 0.16 26.48 0.80
N GLU A 777 0.55 25.29 1.25
CA GLU A 777 1.38 24.39 0.44
C GLU A 777 0.64 23.88 -0.80
N VAL A 778 1.39 23.67 -1.89
CA VAL A 778 0.83 23.18 -3.16
C VAL A 778 1.51 21.88 -3.59
N PHE A 779 0.70 20.83 -3.68
CA PHE A 779 1.09 19.51 -4.22
C PHE A 779 0.33 19.17 -5.52
N SER A 780 -0.82 19.83 -5.74
CA SER A 780 -1.58 19.76 -6.99
C SER A 780 -0.74 20.28 -8.16
N SER A 781 -0.89 19.65 -9.33
CA SER A 781 -0.34 20.18 -10.57
C SER A 781 -1.27 21.25 -11.16
N PRO A 782 -0.75 22.39 -11.67
CA PRO A 782 -1.58 23.38 -12.36
C PRO A 782 -2.16 22.79 -13.64
N VAL A 783 -3.37 23.22 -14.02
CA VAL A 783 -3.96 22.93 -15.33
C VAL A 783 -4.50 24.22 -15.91
N VAL A 784 -4.15 24.50 -17.16
CA VAL A 784 -4.51 25.75 -17.85
C VAL A 784 -5.47 25.46 -18.99
N TRP A 785 -6.56 26.22 -19.07
CA TRP A 785 -7.43 26.25 -20.25
C TRP A 785 -7.91 27.68 -20.52
N GLY A 786 -7.77 28.11 -21.79
CA GLY A 786 -7.93 29.51 -22.13
C GLY A 786 -7.05 30.36 -21.21
N ASN A 787 -7.58 31.45 -20.69
CA ASN A 787 -6.87 32.34 -19.78
C ASN A 787 -6.98 31.96 -18.28
N VAL A 788 -7.48 30.76 -17.94
CA VAL A 788 -7.68 30.33 -16.55
C VAL A 788 -6.71 29.20 -16.19
N LEU A 789 -5.92 29.41 -15.14
CA LEU A 789 -5.12 28.40 -14.47
C LEU A 789 -5.85 27.91 -13.22
N VAL A 790 -6.05 26.60 -13.10
CA VAL A 790 -6.70 25.98 -11.95
C VAL A 790 -5.69 25.14 -11.16
N ILE A 791 -5.72 25.25 -9.84
CA ILE A 791 -4.80 24.50 -8.95
C ILE A 791 -5.38 24.30 -7.54
N GLY A 792 -5.10 23.15 -6.94
CA GLY A 792 -5.43 22.83 -5.55
C GLY A 792 -4.36 23.29 -4.56
N CYS A 793 -4.77 23.64 -3.35
CA CYS A 793 -3.89 24.08 -2.27
C CYS A 793 -4.24 23.37 -0.94
N ARG A 794 -3.25 23.17 -0.07
CA ARG A 794 -3.42 22.49 1.22
C ARG A 794 -4.07 23.34 2.31
N ASN A 795 -4.45 24.56 1.99
CA ASN A 795 -5.26 25.42 2.85
C ASN A 795 -6.77 25.19 2.66
N ASP A 796 -7.14 24.04 2.09
CA ASP A 796 -8.51 23.56 1.86
C ASP A 796 -9.21 24.08 0.59
N TYR A 797 -8.58 24.99 -0.16
CA TYR A 797 -9.16 25.62 -1.34
C TYR A 797 -8.60 25.09 -2.67
N VAL A 798 -9.47 25.12 -3.69
CA VAL A 798 -9.06 25.14 -5.11
C VAL A 798 -9.20 26.56 -5.64
N TYR A 799 -8.23 26.97 -6.47
CA TYR A 799 -8.11 28.34 -6.98
C TYR A 799 -8.20 28.36 -8.50
N GLY A 800 -8.95 29.33 -9.04
CA GLY A 800 -8.88 29.74 -10.43
C GLY A 800 -8.18 31.09 -10.55
N LEU A 801 -7.08 31.13 -11.29
CA LEU A 801 -6.25 32.31 -11.51
C LEU A 801 -6.36 32.75 -12.98
N ASN A 802 -6.59 34.04 -13.23
CA ASN A 802 -6.63 34.61 -14.57
C ASN A 802 -5.23 35.02 -15.02
N LEU A 803 -4.89 34.60 -16.24
CA LEU A 803 -3.76 35.08 -17.03
C LEU A 803 -4.23 36.27 -17.88
N LYS A 804 -3.77 37.49 -17.55
CA LYS A 804 -4.12 38.69 -18.32
C LYS A 804 -2.88 39.35 -18.90
N SER A 805 -2.94 39.76 -20.16
CA SER A 805 -1.99 40.70 -20.74
C SER A 805 -2.36 42.11 -20.33
N GLU A 806 -1.50 42.80 -19.59
CA GLU A 806 -1.64 44.23 -19.38
C GLU A 806 -1.13 44.99 -20.62
N PRO A 807 -1.92 45.95 -21.16
CA PRO A 807 -1.40 46.85 -22.16
C PRO A 807 -0.26 47.67 -21.54
N LYS A 808 0.84 47.87 -22.27
CA LYS A 808 1.87 48.82 -21.85
C LYS A 808 1.21 50.18 -21.70
N ASP A 809 1.26 50.76 -20.50
CA ASP A 809 1.07 52.20 -20.33
C ASP A 809 2.08 52.91 -21.25
N VAL A 810 1.55 53.73 -22.16
CA VAL A 810 2.31 54.53 -23.14
C VAL A 810 2.84 55.79 -22.48
#